data_AF-A0A6L0XRV3-F1
#
_entry.id   AF-A0A6L0XRV3-F1
#
_cell.length_a   1.000
_cell.length_b   1.000
_cell.length_c   1.000
_cell.angle_alpha   90.00
_cell.angle_beta   90.00
_cell.angle_gamma   90.00
#
_symmetry.space_group_name_H-M   'P 1'
#
loop_
_entity.id
_entity.type
_entity.pdbx_description
1 polymer ?
#
loop_
_entity_poly.entity_id
_entity_poly.type
_entity_poly.pdbx_seq_one_letter_code
_entity_poly.pdbx_strand_id
1 'polypeptide(L)'
;MPPKAKAAEPKPKSKKALALQAAIDQSTKEAQKTYKQHEQLRTKADQVEKSQREYLLLDETVARERIKEEKKRYRAAVADLRTEEQLAFATYIKHDHWEHISEASRLPNVHSEADINDFLSSWKSRQAANDRYEPDTVVIASRAPNSTEDGKLLFIRGEQRLPPQKRRALIRGELLQCYDAYELAEKIKDDRDTYNSIASTAAFQKPMPWASVLQQVYLQLHATFDFVSTQTLRFYDQVIDSADGETVTRTVSAANPVIKFGLWVKTKDVTRSFTSLAFPEIEVRLDPKQNSLPKLPKMLGLSKENIAVRAVQLAFDPYSCYVSRRSQYYALDCTIKIDLLTFAERPRPNGEWLLRMETPESHRLHVEEYPPRTAEARVEDPALRISFEVPKSIVIRQPSLFIGRWNEETHEWEPCSGATLGASFGPTVRVAENPRRATFIASELAQFAVLHETVFDVVYESWSLKPFDGSRILVTLEGRHRGDATDREFRFLLEDAKCRLLSPEDDELAPLRTSCWSPAVLLRKLKQSGFNFLVRDEEACFLENVIPKTRQLEEKAYADMAQFSQYFTIASSRHNKNGEDADMALFRVSKRWLRPGEEDESFDIPTTSDLWHSIRYRTDDCALACFTELDETTNMSILDGAETHYNLYSLLAPVEGEESLRGQLLNTNYLLRRCVLEFLQLVRPLTWG
;
A
#
# COMPACT_ATOMS: atom_id res chain seq x y z
N MET A 1 17.74 -86.39 76.22
CA MET A 1 16.31 -86.77 76.08
C MET A 1 15.50 -85.49 76.14
N PRO A 2 14.41 -85.27 75.37
CA PRO A 2 13.64 -86.18 74.51
C PRO A 2 13.40 -85.56 73.08
N PRO A 3 12.34 -85.88 72.29
CA PRO A 3 12.41 -86.77 71.13
C PRO A 3 12.10 -86.14 69.76
N LYS A 4 12.44 -86.87 68.68
CA LYS A 4 12.02 -86.62 67.29
C LYS A 4 10.50 -86.73 67.14
N ALA A 5 9.86 -85.72 66.53
CA ALA A 5 8.48 -85.77 66.06
C ALA A 5 8.43 -85.92 64.52
N LYS A 6 7.62 -86.89 64.09
CA LYS A 6 7.34 -87.28 62.70
C LYS A 6 6.56 -86.19 61.96
N ALA A 7 6.90 -85.95 60.69
CA ALA A 7 6.06 -85.19 59.77
C ALA A 7 4.83 -86.03 59.37
N ALA A 8 3.66 -85.38 59.34
CA ALA A 8 2.37 -85.99 59.10
C ALA A 8 2.16 -86.37 57.62
N GLU A 9 1.60 -87.57 57.39
CA GLU A 9 1.13 -88.05 56.09
C GLU A 9 -0.11 -87.27 55.61
N PRO A 10 -0.21 -86.94 54.30
CA PRO A 10 -1.37 -86.26 53.75
C PRO A 10 -2.56 -87.21 53.54
N LYS A 11 -3.74 -86.81 54.06
CA LYS A 11 -5.03 -87.52 53.91
C LYS A 11 -5.45 -87.67 52.42
N PRO A 12 -6.17 -88.75 52.06
CA PRO A 12 -6.67 -88.96 50.70
C PRO A 12 -7.75 -87.93 50.32
N LYS A 13 -7.52 -87.19 49.22
CA LYS A 13 -8.48 -86.20 48.68
C LYS A 13 -9.70 -86.90 48.07
N SER A 14 -10.90 -86.36 48.32
CA SER A 14 -12.19 -86.82 47.78
C SER A 14 -12.21 -86.89 46.24
N LYS A 15 -12.93 -87.87 45.65
CA LYS A 15 -13.12 -88.06 44.19
C LYS A 15 -13.59 -86.78 43.46
N LYS A 16 -14.38 -85.90 44.12
CA LYS A 16 -14.80 -84.60 43.56
C LYS A 16 -13.65 -83.57 43.52
N ALA A 17 -12.72 -83.61 44.47
CA ALA A 17 -11.57 -82.71 44.51
C ALA A 17 -10.50 -83.07 43.46
N LEU A 18 -10.34 -84.36 43.14
CA LEU A 18 -9.46 -84.83 42.07
C LEU A 18 -9.99 -84.46 40.67
N ALA A 19 -11.31 -84.54 40.45
CA ALA A 19 -11.93 -84.13 39.19
C ALA A 19 -11.88 -82.60 38.98
N LEU A 20 -12.09 -81.80 40.04
CA LEU A 20 -11.94 -80.34 39.99
C LEU A 20 -10.47 -79.95 39.74
N GLN A 21 -9.52 -80.62 40.39
CA GLN A 21 -8.09 -80.38 40.14
C GLN A 21 -7.69 -80.72 38.71
N ALA A 22 -8.17 -81.84 38.16
CA ALA A 22 -7.90 -82.20 36.77
C ALA A 22 -8.50 -81.18 35.77
N ALA A 23 -9.69 -80.65 36.05
CA ALA A 23 -10.30 -79.59 35.25
C ALA A 23 -9.53 -78.26 35.34
N ILE A 24 -9.03 -77.89 36.52
CA ILE A 24 -8.17 -76.72 36.72
C ILE A 24 -6.82 -76.91 36.02
N ASP A 25 -6.22 -78.11 36.10
CA ASP A 25 -4.95 -78.43 35.46
C ASP A 25 -5.08 -78.47 33.92
N GLN A 26 -6.24 -78.89 33.40
CA GLN A 26 -6.54 -78.84 31.98
C GLN A 26 -6.78 -77.40 31.51
N SER A 27 -7.58 -76.63 32.24
CA SER A 27 -7.83 -75.21 31.96
C SER A 27 -6.55 -74.38 32.02
N THR A 28 -5.65 -74.65 32.97
CA THR A 28 -4.35 -73.97 33.06
C THR A 28 -3.40 -74.37 31.93
N LYS A 29 -3.40 -75.63 31.48
CA LYS A 29 -2.65 -76.06 30.28
C LYS A 29 -3.18 -75.41 29.00
N GLU A 30 -4.50 -75.33 28.86
CA GLU A 30 -5.14 -74.64 27.73
C GLU A 30 -4.85 -73.14 27.77
N ALA A 31 -4.92 -72.50 28.94
CA ALA A 31 -4.57 -71.11 29.15
C ALA A 31 -3.07 -70.82 28.88
N GLN A 32 -2.17 -71.72 29.27
CA GLN A 32 -0.74 -71.61 28.93
C GLN A 32 -0.48 -71.78 27.43
N LYS A 33 -1.24 -72.66 26.76
CA LYS A 33 -1.13 -72.86 25.32
C LYS A 33 -1.64 -71.64 24.55
N THR A 34 -2.78 -71.07 24.94
CA THR A 34 -3.30 -69.84 24.33
C THR A 34 -2.41 -68.64 24.63
N TYR A 35 -1.86 -68.52 25.84
CA TYR A 35 -0.87 -67.48 26.18
C TYR A 35 0.37 -67.55 25.27
N LYS A 36 0.96 -68.74 25.11
CA LYS A 36 2.11 -68.94 24.21
C LYS A 36 1.78 -68.62 22.74
N GLN A 37 0.57 -68.94 22.28
CA GLN A 37 0.13 -68.58 20.94
C GLN A 37 -0.05 -67.06 20.78
N HIS A 38 -0.65 -66.38 21.76
CA HIS A 38 -0.76 -64.92 21.76
C HIS A 38 0.61 -64.23 21.84
N GLU A 39 1.54 -64.75 22.63
CA GLU A 39 2.92 -64.24 22.71
C GLU A 39 3.67 -64.41 21.38
N GLN A 40 3.50 -65.55 20.70
CA GLN A 40 4.05 -65.78 19.36
C GLN A 40 3.43 -64.85 18.29
N LEU A 41 2.13 -64.57 18.38
CA LEU A 41 1.47 -63.63 17.47
C LEU A 41 1.92 -62.18 17.73
N ARG A 42 2.05 -61.78 18.99
CA ARG A 42 2.55 -60.46 19.37
C ARG A 42 3.99 -60.25 18.90
N THR A 43 4.87 -61.21 19.15
CA THR A 43 6.28 -61.12 18.70
C THR A 43 6.41 -61.07 17.18
N LYS A 44 5.55 -61.79 16.43
CA LYS A 44 5.49 -61.65 14.97
C LYS A 44 4.98 -60.28 14.52
N ALA A 45 3.95 -59.75 15.17
CA ALA A 45 3.45 -58.41 14.88
C ALA A 45 4.51 -57.33 15.18
N ASP A 46 5.18 -57.42 16.34
CA ASP A 46 6.27 -56.52 16.73
C ASP A 46 7.46 -56.60 15.74
N GLN A 47 7.77 -57.79 15.20
CA GLN A 47 8.81 -57.97 14.18
C GLN A 47 8.42 -57.34 12.83
N VAL A 48 7.16 -57.49 12.40
CA VAL A 48 6.65 -56.87 11.17
C VAL A 48 6.62 -55.35 11.31
N GLU A 49 6.19 -54.83 12.46
CA GLU A 49 6.19 -53.39 12.72
C GLU A 49 7.63 -52.85 12.78
N LYS A 50 8.56 -53.59 13.39
CA LYS A 50 9.98 -53.22 13.43
C LYS A 50 10.60 -53.20 12.03
N SER A 51 10.34 -54.21 11.20
CA SER A 51 10.88 -54.24 9.83
C SER A 51 10.26 -53.15 8.95
N GLN A 52 8.98 -52.84 9.13
CA GLN A 52 8.33 -51.70 8.46
C GLN A 52 8.97 -50.37 8.88
N ARG A 53 9.24 -50.16 10.18
CA ARG A 53 9.93 -48.96 10.66
C ARG A 53 11.36 -48.85 10.11
N GLU A 54 12.11 -49.94 10.09
CA GLU A 54 13.47 -49.97 9.52
C GLU A 54 13.46 -49.70 8.01
N TYR A 55 12.48 -50.24 7.28
CA TYR A 55 12.28 -49.97 5.85
C TYR A 55 11.97 -48.49 5.59
N LEU A 56 11.04 -47.90 6.36
CA LEU A 56 10.68 -46.48 6.26
C LEU A 56 11.88 -45.57 6.59
N LEU A 57 12.66 -45.91 7.62
CA LEU A 57 13.87 -45.15 7.95
C LEU A 57 14.92 -45.22 6.83
N LEU A 58 15.11 -46.39 6.22
CA LEU A 58 16.02 -46.53 5.09
C LEU A 58 15.55 -45.68 3.90
N ASP A 59 14.27 -45.74 3.57
CA ASP A 59 13.66 -44.96 2.50
C ASP A 59 13.81 -43.45 2.74
N GLU A 60 13.54 -42.97 3.97
CA GLU A 60 13.79 -41.58 4.36
C GLU A 60 15.26 -41.17 4.21
N THR A 61 16.21 -42.03 4.59
CA THR A 61 17.64 -41.72 4.45
C THR A 61 18.08 -41.64 3.00
N VAL A 62 17.57 -42.53 2.14
CA VAL A 62 17.83 -42.53 0.69
C VAL A 62 17.23 -41.27 0.06
N ALA A 63 15.98 -40.93 0.41
CA ALA A 63 15.32 -39.72 -0.08
C ALA A 63 16.08 -38.45 0.34
N ARG A 64 16.58 -38.37 1.58
CA ARG A 64 17.38 -37.23 2.07
C ARG A 64 18.68 -37.06 1.30
N GLU A 65 19.43 -38.14 1.04
CA GLU A 65 20.66 -38.06 0.26
C GLU A 65 20.37 -37.72 -1.22
N ARG A 66 19.27 -38.23 -1.80
CA ARG A 66 18.80 -37.81 -3.13
C ARG A 66 18.52 -36.30 -3.18
N ILE A 67 17.69 -35.79 -2.28
CA ILE A 67 17.33 -34.36 -2.21
C ILE A 67 18.58 -33.49 -2.00
N LYS A 68 19.56 -33.95 -1.22
CA LYS A 68 20.82 -33.25 -1.01
C LYS A 68 21.65 -33.16 -2.30
N GLU A 69 21.68 -34.21 -3.11
CA GLU A 69 22.33 -34.20 -4.42
C GLU A 69 21.55 -33.34 -5.44
N GLU A 70 20.22 -33.42 -5.46
CA GLU A 70 19.38 -32.52 -6.26
C GLU A 70 19.63 -31.05 -5.91
N LYS A 71 19.66 -30.72 -4.61
CA LYS A 71 19.96 -29.38 -4.08
C LYS A 71 21.33 -28.90 -4.55
N LYS A 72 22.34 -29.77 -4.57
CA LYS A 72 23.68 -29.44 -5.06
C LYS A 72 23.67 -29.13 -6.56
N ARG A 73 23.00 -29.97 -7.37
CA ARG A 73 22.89 -29.78 -8.84
C ARG A 73 22.11 -28.52 -9.19
N TYR A 74 20.97 -28.30 -8.54
CA TYR A 74 20.16 -27.12 -8.79
C TYR A 74 20.88 -25.83 -8.39
N ARG A 75 21.56 -25.82 -7.23
CA ARG A 75 22.34 -24.65 -6.82
C ARG A 75 23.44 -24.29 -7.83
N ALA A 76 24.09 -25.28 -8.44
CA ALA A 76 25.06 -25.04 -9.50
C ALA A 76 24.38 -24.42 -10.73
N ALA A 77 23.27 -25.00 -11.21
CA ALA A 77 22.53 -24.48 -12.36
C ALA A 77 22.00 -23.05 -12.14
N VAL A 78 21.46 -22.75 -10.95
CA VAL A 78 20.92 -21.42 -10.61
C VAL A 78 22.03 -20.37 -10.47
N ALA A 79 23.22 -20.75 -10.00
CA ALA A 79 24.34 -19.82 -9.87
C ALA A 79 24.77 -19.24 -11.23
N ASP A 80 24.81 -20.07 -12.26
CA ASP A 80 25.13 -19.66 -13.63
C ASP A 80 24.04 -18.71 -14.17
N LEU A 81 22.77 -19.12 -14.06
CA LEU A 81 21.62 -18.30 -14.48
C LEU A 81 21.56 -16.94 -13.78
N ARG A 82 21.85 -16.89 -12.48
CA ARG A 82 21.82 -15.65 -11.70
C ARG A 82 22.84 -14.63 -12.20
N THR A 83 24.00 -15.10 -12.68
CA THR A 83 25.04 -14.23 -13.22
C THR A 83 24.60 -13.61 -14.55
N GLU A 84 24.00 -14.42 -15.43
CA GLU A 84 23.46 -13.95 -16.71
C GLU A 84 22.27 -13.00 -16.52
N GLU A 85 21.36 -13.33 -15.61
CA GLU A 85 20.23 -12.47 -15.25
C GLU A 85 20.69 -11.10 -14.73
N GLN A 86 21.71 -11.07 -13.85
CA GLN A 86 22.29 -9.84 -13.35
C GLN A 86 22.88 -8.98 -14.47
N LEU A 87 23.59 -9.60 -15.42
CA LEU A 87 24.17 -8.91 -16.56
C LEU A 87 23.11 -8.35 -17.51
N ALA A 88 22.10 -9.16 -17.84
CA ALA A 88 20.98 -8.76 -18.70
C ALA A 88 20.24 -7.57 -18.09
N PHE A 89 19.96 -7.62 -16.79
CA PHE A 89 19.27 -6.55 -16.11
C PHE A 89 20.11 -5.28 -15.93
N ALA A 90 21.41 -5.39 -15.61
CA ALA A 90 22.30 -4.24 -15.55
C ALA A 90 22.39 -3.53 -16.92
N THR A 91 22.38 -4.31 -18.00
CA THR A 91 22.34 -3.80 -19.38
C THR A 91 21.01 -3.09 -19.64
N TYR A 92 19.88 -3.69 -19.26
CA TYR A 92 18.56 -3.08 -19.36
C TYR A 92 18.46 -1.74 -18.63
N ILE A 93 18.87 -1.67 -17.35
CA ILE A 93 18.85 -0.41 -16.57
C ILE A 93 19.73 0.65 -17.20
N LYS A 94 20.89 0.26 -17.73
CA LYS A 94 21.73 1.19 -18.48
C LYS A 94 20.97 1.71 -19.70
N HIS A 95 20.33 0.87 -20.49
CA HIS A 95 19.56 1.34 -21.66
C HIS A 95 18.38 2.25 -21.26
N ASP A 96 17.59 1.84 -20.26
CA ASP A 96 16.46 2.62 -19.74
C ASP A 96 16.93 3.99 -19.25
N HIS A 97 18.03 4.06 -18.50
CA HIS A 97 18.60 5.34 -18.10
C HIS A 97 18.98 6.22 -19.31
N TRP A 98 19.64 5.64 -20.31
CA TRP A 98 20.09 6.38 -21.50
C TRP A 98 18.94 6.93 -22.34
N GLU A 99 17.81 6.24 -22.42
CA GLU A 99 16.60 6.72 -23.10
C GLU A 99 16.06 8.01 -22.47
N HIS A 100 16.24 8.19 -21.16
CA HIS A 100 15.71 9.34 -20.41
C HIS A 100 16.73 10.46 -20.19
N ILE A 101 18.01 10.30 -20.59
CA ILE A 101 19.06 11.34 -20.41
C ILE A 101 18.74 12.64 -21.18
N SER A 102 18.08 12.55 -22.35
CA SER A 102 17.75 13.73 -23.16
C SER A 102 16.61 14.59 -22.60
N GLU A 103 15.91 14.10 -21.57
CA GLU A 103 14.81 14.83 -20.95
C GLU A 103 15.36 15.88 -19.98
N ALA A 104 15.42 17.14 -20.42
CA ALA A 104 15.75 18.24 -19.52
C ALA A 104 14.61 18.41 -18.50
N SER A 105 14.75 17.81 -17.31
CA SER A 105 13.76 17.98 -16.25
C SER A 105 13.98 19.30 -15.52
N ARG A 106 12.88 19.99 -15.20
CA ARG A 106 12.88 21.17 -14.32
C ARG A 106 13.06 20.82 -12.83
N LEU A 107 12.98 19.53 -12.49
CA LEU A 107 13.09 18.99 -11.14
C LEU A 107 14.55 18.64 -10.82
N PRO A 108 14.98 18.69 -9.54
CA PRO A 108 16.31 18.26 -9.15
C PRO A 108 16.51 16.75 -9.44
N ASN A 109 17.77 16.34 -9.57
CA ASN A 109 18.10 14.94 -9.78
C ASN A 109 17.71 14.11 -8.55
N VAL A 110 16.82 13.13 -8.74
CA VAL A 110 16.35 12.26 -7.66
C VAL A 110 17.43 11.33 -7.13
N HIS A 111 18.57 11.17 -7.80
CA HIS A 111 19.68 10.38 -7.26
C HIS A 111 20.69 11.23 -6.47
N SER A 112 20.51 12.57 -6.40
CA SER A 112 21.41 13.49 -5.70
C SER A 112 20.68 14.17 -4.54
N GLU A 113 21.02 13.76 -3.30
CA GLU A 113 20.50 14.42 -2.09
C GLU A 113 20.90 15.90 -2.05
N ALA A 114 22.11 16.24 -2.53
CA ALA A 114 22.58 17.61 -2.59
C ALA A 114 21.71 18.48 -3.50
N ASP A 115 21.35 18.00 -4.69
CA ASP A 115 20.52 18.74 -5.65
C ASP A 115 19.12 19.00 -5.08
N ILE A 116 18.55 18.00 -4.37
CA ILE A 116 17.25 18.16 -3.69
C ILE A 116 17.37 19.17 -2.55
N ASN A 117 18.43 19.11 -1.75
CA ASN A 117 18.67 20.05 -0.67
C ASN A 117 18.88 21.48 -1.19
N ASP A 118 19.56 21.67 -2.32
CA ASP A 118 19.74 22.96 -2.98
C ASP A 118 18.40 23.49 -3.51
N PHE A 119 17.59 22.63 -4.13
CA PHE A 119 16.23 22.96 -4.55
C PHE A 119 15.39 23.47 -3.36
N LEU A 120 15.33 22.71 -2.26
CA LEU A 120 14.58 23.09 -1.06
C LEU A 120 15.14 24.34 -0.39
N SER A 121 16.46 24.50 -0.33
CA SER A 121 17.11 25.65 0.29
C SER A 121 16.90 26.93 -0.52
N SER A 122 16.93 26.85 -1.85
CA SER A 122 16.63 27.98 -2.73
C SER A 122 15.18 28.44 -2.57
N TRP A 123 14.25 27.49 -2.41
CA TRP A 123 12.83 27.77 -2.17
C TRP A 123 12.62 28.44 -0.81
N LYS A 124 13.18 27.86 0.27
CA LYS A 124 13.15 28.44 1.63
C LYS A 124 13.72 29.85 1.66
N SER A 125 14.87 30.07 1.01
CA SER A 125 15.53 31.37 0.98
C SER A 125 14.69 32.42 0.26
N ARG A 126 14.00 32.03 -0.82
CA ARG A 126 13.08 32.92 -1.56
C ARG A 126 11.88 33.33 -0.72
N GLN A 127 11.28 32.41 0.05
CA GLN A 127 10.18 32.72 0.96
C GLN A 127 10.65 33.59 2.13
N ALA A 128 11.79 33.25 2.74
CA ALA A 128 12.38 34.03 3.82
C ALA A 128 12.70 35.48 3.41
N ALA A 129 13.11 35.71 2.16
CA ALA A 129 13.31 37.06 1.63
C ALA A 129 12.01 37.88 1.53
N ASN A 130 10.86 37.23 1.38
CA ASN A 130 9.54 37.89 1.36
C ASN A 130 8.91 38.03 2.76
N ASP A 131 9.36 37.24 3.73
CA ASP A 131 8.91 37.29 5.13
C ASP A 131 9.69 38.30 5.99
N ARG A 132 10.89 38.73 5.55
CA ARG A 132 11.66 39.74 6.27
C ARG A 132 11.06 41.13 6.10
N TYR A 133 10.71 41.74 7.22
CA TYR A 133 10.45 43.18 7.31
C TYR A 133 11.78 43.94 7.30
N GLU A 134 12.25 44.36 6.13
CA GLU A 134 13.39 45.27 5.98
C GLU A 134 12.93 46.53 5.25
N PRO A 135 12.57 47.62 5.97
CA PRO A 135 12.18 48.88 5.33
C PRO A 135 13.43 49.61 4.83
N ASP A 136 14.00 49.15 3.71
CA ASP A 136 15.08 49.88 3.05
C ASP A 136 14.54 51.21 2.54
N THR A 137 15.12 52.32 3.01
CA THR A 137 14.85 53.65 2.48
C THR A 137 16.04 54.06 1.61
N VAL A 138 15.89 53.94 0.31
CA VAL A 138 16.85 54.46 -0.67
C VAL A 138 16.69 55.97 -0.74
N VAL A 139 17.73 56.71 -0.35
CA VAL A 139 17.74 58.16 -0.41
C VAL A 139 18.47 58.59 -1.68
N ILE A 140 17.75 59.17 -2.64
CA ILE A 140 18.35 59.79 -3.82
C ILE A 140 18.48 61.29 -3.57
N ALA A 141 19.72 61.76 -3.40
CA ALA A 141 20.00 63.18 -3.29
C ALA A 141 20.22 63.77 -4.70
N SER A 142 19.36 64.69 -5.14
CA SER A 142 19.66 65.50 -6.33
C SER A 142 20.21 66.87 -5.92
N ARG A 143 21.41 67.18 -6.40
CA ARG A 143 22.02 68.52 -6.32
C ARG A 143 22.20 69.05 -7.73
N ALA A 144 21.66 70.23 -8.00
CA ALA A 144 22.01 70.94 -9.22
C ALA A 144 23.48 71.40 -9.11
N PRO A 145 24.27 71.40 -10.20
CA PRO A 145 25.72 71.59 -10.11
C PRO A 145 26.21 72.93 -9.52
N ASN A 146 25.33 73.91 -9.29
CA ASN A 146 25.71 75.27 -8.84
C ASN A 146 24.70 75.94 -7.88
N SER A 147 23.82 75.19 -7.19
CA SER A 147 22.87 75.80 -6.24
C SER A 147 23.34 75.67 -4.79
N THR A 148 23.33 76.78 -4.04
CA THR A 148 23.51 76.83 -2.58
C THR A 148 22.28 76.41 -1.78
N GLU A 149 21.19 76.01 -2.44
CA GLU A 149 19.99 75.48 -1.78
C GLU A 149 20.19 74.03 -1.34
N ASP A 150 19.56 73.67 -0.22
CA ASP A 150 19.54 72.33 0.34
C ASP A 150 19.12 71.30 -0.74
N GLY A 151 19.93 70.26 -0.92
CA GLY A 151 19.69 69.25 -1.95
C GLY A 151 18.33 68.58 -1.77
N LYS A 152 17.58 68.38 -2.86
CA LYS A 152 16.31 67.65 -2.79
C LYS A 152 16.62 66.18 -2.50
N LEU A 153 16.28 65.75 -1.29
CA LEU A 153 16.32 64.34 -0.89
C LEU A 153 15.00 63.69 -1.31
N LEU A 154 15.09 62.71 -2.23
CA LEU A 154 13.99 61.82 -2.54
C LEU A 154 14.15 60.55 -1.71
N PHE A 155 13.23 60.34 -0.78
CA PHE A 155 13.17 59.13 0.03
C PHE A 155 12.31 58.09 -0.71
N ILE A 156 12.96 57.14 -1.37
CA ILE A 156 12.29 55.95 -1.87
C ILE A 156 12.33 54.93 -0.73
N ARG A 157 11.29 54.94 0.11
CA ARG A 157 11.03 53.75 0.93
C ARG A 157 10.82 52.57 -0.01
N GLY A 158 11.20 51.36 0.40
CA GLY A 158 10.94 50.09 -0.28
C GLY A 158 9.45 49.82 -0.61
N GLU A 159 8.56 50.77 -0.32
CA GLU A 159 7.18 50.90 -0.75
C GLU A 159 6.96 50.94 -2.29
N GLN A 160 7.94 50.61 -3.13
CA GLN A 160 7.64 49.98 -4.43
C GLN A 160 7.05 48.58 -4.18
N ARG A 161 5.88 48.57 -3.54
CA ARG A 161 5.04 47.41 -3.29
C ARG A 161 4.78 46.74 -4.63
N LEU A 162 5.01 45.43 -4.68
CA LEU A 162 4.63 44.60 -5.82
C LEU A 162 3.18 44.97 -6.22
N PRO A 163 2.94 45.39 -7.48
CA PRO A 163 1.59 45.65 -7.96
C PRO A 163 0.68 44.46 -7.68
N PRO A 164 -0.64 44.66 -7.54
CA PRO A 164 -1.61 43.58 -7.30
C PRO A 164 -1.41 42.35 -8.21
N GLN A 165 -1.11 42.58 -9.49
CA GLN A 165 -0.79 41.53 -10.46
C GLN A 165 0.47 40.72 -10.08
N LYS A 166 1.55 41.38 -9.65
CA LYS A 166 2.78 40.69 -9.22
C LYS A 166 2.56 39.90 -7.91
N ARG A 167 1.70 40.37 -7.01
CA ARG A 167 1.32 39.60 -5.79
C ARG A 167 0.53 38.35 -6.12
N ARG A 168 -0.44 38.48 -7.03
CA ARG A 168 -1.20 37.33 -7.55
C ARG A 168 -0.28 36.34 -8.27
N ALA A 169 0.71 36.84 -9.02
CA ALA A 169 1.72 36.00 -9.66
C ALA A 169 2.63 35.29 -8.64
N LEU A 170 3.02 35.96 -7.55
CA LEU A 170 3.78 35.35 -6.45
C LEU A 170 3.00 34.17 -5.84
N ILE A 171 1.75 34.38 -5.43
CA ILE A 171 0.91 33.31 -4.86
C ILE A 171 0.75 32.14 -5.84
N ARG A 172 0.52 32.44 -7.13
CA ARG A 172 0.44 31.41 -8.16
C ARG A 172 1.76 30.65 -8.31
N GLY A 173 2.89 31.36 -8.30
CA GLY A 173 4.23 30.79 -8.41
C GLY A 173 4.56 29.84 -7.27
N GLU A 174 4.21 30.20 -6.03
CA GLU A 174 4.41 29.33 -4.86
C GLU A 174 3.53 28.08 -4.89
N LEU A 175 2.27 28.20 -5.33
CA LEU A 175 1.40 27.03 -5.51
C LEU A 175 1.88 26.12 -6.65
N LEU A 176 2.46 26.68 -7.72
CA LEU A 176 3.14 25.90 -8.76
C LEU A 176 4.39 25.21 -8.21
N GLN A 177 5.16 25.87 -7.34
CA GLN A 177 6.30 25.25 -6.67
C GLN A 177 5.89 24.06 -5.80
N CYS A 178 4.72 24.10 -5.15
CA CYS A 178 4.15 22.93 -4.46
C CYS A 178 3.82 21.78 -5.41
N TYR A 179 3.40 22.07 -6.65
CA TYR A 179 3.20 21.03 -7.66
C TYR A 179 4.52 20.39 -8.09
N ASP A 180 5.59 21.17 -8.23
CA ASP A 180 6.94 20.65 -8.50
C ASP A 180 7.43 19.74 -7.37
N ALA A 181 7.12 20.10 -6.12
CA ALA A 181 7.41 19.28 -4.96
C ALA A 181 6.61 17.96 -4.95
N TYR A 182 5.35 17.98 -5.40
CA TYR A 182 4.57 16.76 -5.62
C TYR A 182 5.20 15.87 -6.70
N GLU A 183 5.53 16.42 -7.87
CA GLU A 183 6.17 15.65 -8.94
C GLU A 183 7.51 15.07 -8.50
N LEU A 184 8.30 15.85 -7.76
CA LEU A 184 9.56 15.40 -7.16
C LEU A 184 9.31 14.24 -6.18
N ALA A 185 8.31 14.34 -5.31
CA ALA A 185 7.98 13.28 -4.37
C ALA A 185 7.54 11.99 -5.09
N GLU A 186 6.77 12.08 -6.18
CA GLU A 186 6.41 10.91 -6.98
C GLU A 186 7.63 10.28 -7.67
N LYS A 187 8.54 11.08 -8.24
CA LYS A 187 9.79 10.56 -8.82
C LYS A 187 10.70 9.92 -7.77
N ILE A 188 10.76 10.46 -6.56
CA ILE A 188 11.50 9.88 -5.43
C ILE A 188 10.89 8.52 -5.04
N LYS A 189 9.56 8.39 -5.04
CA LYS A 189 8.88 7.11 -4.79
C LYS A 189 9.17 6.11 -5.91
N ASP A 190 9.11 6.53 -7.18
CA ASP A 190 9.42 5.68 -8.34
C ASP A 190 10.87 5.16 -8.30
N ASP A 191 11.83 6.02 -7.95
CA ASP A 191 13.23 5.65 -7.76
C ASP A 191 13.41 4.65 -6.61
N ARG A 192 12.78 4.90 -5.45
CA ARG A 192 12.82 3.99 -4.30
C ARG A 192 12.25 2.62 -4.63
N ASP A 193 11.11 2.58 -5.31
CA ASP A 193 10.41 1.34 -5.67
C ASP A 193 11.25 0.53 -6.67
N THR A 194 11.84 1.21 -7.65
CA THR A 194 12.83 0.64 -8.57
C THR A 194 14.06 0.13 -7.82
N TYR A 195 14.66 0.91 -6.91
CA TYR A 195 15.82 0.49 -6.13
C TYR A 195 15.54 -0.76 -5.29
N ASN A 196 14.37 -0.86 -4.65
CA ASN A 196 14.01 -2.04 -3.86
C ASN A 196 13.88 -3.30 -4.73
N SER A 197 13.43 -3.17 -5.98
CA SER A 197 13.49 -4.24 -6.98
C SER A 197 14.94 -4.64 -7.33
N ILE A 198 15.87 -3.68 -7.31
CA ILE A 198 17.28 -3.86 -7.72
C ILE A 198 18.21 -4.37 -6.61
N ALA A 199 18.04 -3.87 -5.38
CA ALA A 199 18.93 -4.11 -4.24
C ALA A 199 18.96 -5.57 -3.76
N SER A 200 18.01 -6.40 -4.19
CA SER A 200 18.05 -7.85 -4.04
C SER A 200 19.26 -8.50 -4.75
N THR A 201 19.93 -7.78 -5.65
CA THR A 201 20.97 -8.37 -6.52
C THR A 201 22.21 -7.51 -6.83
N ALA A 202 22.26 -6.20 -6.57
CA ALA A 202 23.44 -5.37 -6.88
C ALA A 202 23.85 -4.41 -5.76
N ALA A 203 25.14 -4.44 -5.39
CA ALA A 203 25.72 -3.71 -4.25
C ALA A 203 26.26 -2.30 -4.61
N PHE A 204 25.73 -1.64 -5.64
CA PHE A 204 26.49 -0.57 -6.31
C PHE A 204 26.17 0.87 -5.92
N GLN A 205 25.13 1.16 -5.12
CA GLN A 205 24.90 2.52 -4.62
C GLN A 205 24.38 2.50 -3.19
N LYS A 206 24.86 3.45 -2.38
CA LYS A 206 24.31 3.66 -1.03
C LYS A 206 22.85 4.12 -1.20
N PRO A 207 21.88 3.49 -0.53
CA PRO A 207 20.49 3.94 -0.61
C PRO A 207 20.39 5.39 -0.14
N MET A 208 19.67 6.22 -0.89
CA MET A 208 19.31 7.55 -0.43
C MET A 208 18.43 7.43 0.83
N PRO A 209 18.51 8.34 1.80
CA PRO A 209 17.53 8.40 2.90
C PRO A 209 16.14 8.86 2.41
N TRP A 210 15.50 8.12 1.48
CA TRP A 210 14.27 8.52 0.79
C TRP A 210 13.15 8.97 1.75
N ALA A 211 12.95 8.29 2.88
CA ALA A 211 11.93 8.66 3.86
C ALA A 211 12.18 10.06 4.45
N SER A 212 13.43 10.36 4.82
CA SER A 212 13.80 11.67 5.36
C SER A 212 13.74 12.76 4.30
N VAL A 213 14.15 12.47 3.06
CA VAL A 213 14.06 13.43 1.95
C VAL A 213 12.61 13.74 1.61
N LEU A 214 11.74 12.72 1.49
CA LEU A 214 10.30 12.90 1.30
C LEU A 214 9.69 13.75 2.42
N GLN A 215 10.08 13.47 3.67
CA GLN A 215 9.65 14.25 4.82
C GLN A 215 10.01 15.74 4.67
N GLN A 216 11.23 16.07 4.27
CA GLN A 216 11.67 17.46 4.05
C GLN A 216 10.90 18.14 2.91
N VAL A 217 10.62 17.42 1.82
CA VAL A 217 9.81 17.91 0.69
C VAL A 217 8.40 18.24 1.17
N TYR A 218 7.74 17.34 1.90
CA TYR A 218 6.38 17.57 2.40
C TYR A 218 6.31 18.65 3.48
N LEU A 219 7.31 18.74 4.38
CA LEU A 219 7.40 19.83 5.35
C LEU A 219 7.48 21.20 4.66
N GLN A 220 8.31 21.32 3.60
CA GLN A 220 8.41 22.57 2.84
C GLN A 220 7.11 22.89 2.07
N LEU A 221 6.43 21.86 1.55
CA LEU A 221 5.14 22.00 0.90
C LEU A 221 4.07 22.55 1.87
N HIS A 222 3.99 22.02 3.09
CA HIS A 222 3.09 22.53 4.13
C HIS A 222 3.44 23.97 4.55
N ALA A 223 4.72 24.26 4.78
CA ALA A 223 5.19 25.61 5.09
C ALA A 223 4.82 26.62 4.00
N THR A 224 4.79 26.18 2.74
CA THR A 224 4.38 27.04 1.62
C THR A 224 2.89 27.36 1.64
N PHE A 225 2.02 26.44 2.06
CA PHE A 225 0.61 26.78 2.26
C PHE A 225 0.43 27.84 3.35
N ASP A 226 1.21 27.76 4.42
CA ASP A 226 1.22 28.78 5.47
C ASP A 226 1.75 30.13 4.96
N PHE A 227 2.84 30.12 4.18
CA PHE A 227 3.37 31.32 3.51
C PHE A 227 2.32 31.96 2.59
N VAL A 228 1.67 31.18 1.71
CA VAL A 228 0.63 31.67 0.80
C VAL A 228 -0.55 32.25 1.57
N SER A 229 -0.98 31.60 2.66
CA SER A 229 -2.03 32.11 3.55
C SER A 229 -1.65 33.45 4.17
N THR A 230 -0.46 33.55 4.77
CA THR A 230 0.06 34.78 5.37
C THR A 230 0.12 35.91 4.35
N GLN A 231 0.73 35.69 3.18
CA GLN A 231 0.82 36.70 2.13
C GLN A 231 -0.57 37.14 1.62
N THR A 232 -1.52 36.21 1.53
CA THR A 232 -2.88 36.54 1.13
C THR A 232 -3.60 37.36 2.20
N LEU A 233 -3.50 36.99 3.48
CA LEU A 233 -4.12 37.72 4.59
C LEU A 233 -3.56 39.14 4.78
N ARG A 234 -2.27 39.36 4.46
CA ARG A 234 -1.66 40.69 4.54
C ARG A 234 -2.10 41.62 3.42
N PHE A 235 -2.42 41.06 2.25
CA PHE A 235 -2.72 41.81 1.02
C PHE A 235 -4.06 41.40 0.39
N TYR A 236 -5.05 40.99 1.20
CA TYR A 236 -6.28 40.40 0.70
C TYR A 236 -7.04 41.33 -0.27
N ASP A 237 -7.03 42.63 -0.02
CA ASP A 237 -7.65 43.67 -0.85
C ASP A 237 -6.92 43.91 -2.19
N GLN A 238 -5.71 43.37 -2.36
CA GLN A 238 -4.95 43.40 -3.61
C GLN A 238 -4.96 42.06 -4.35
N VAL A 239 -5.26 40.96 -3.63
CA VAL A 239 -5.18 39.59 -4.13
C VAL A 239 -6.57 39.04 -4.50
N ILE A 240 -7.62 39.41 -3.76
CA ILE A 240 -9.00 39.01 -4.03
C ILE A 240 -9.55 39.82 -5.20
N ASP A 241 -9.82 39.15 -6.32
CA ASP A 241 -10.34 39.76 -7.56
C ASP A 241 -11.88 39.76 -7.66
N SER A 242 -12.61 39.15 -6.72
CA SER A 242 -14.05 38.92 -6.87
C SER A 242 -14.89 40.14 -6.48
N ALA A 243 -16.01 40.35 -7.20
CA ALA A 243 -16.98 41.41 -6.92
C ALA A 243 -17.69 41.23 -5.55
N ASP A 244 -17.72 40.00 -5.02
CA ASP A 244 -18.23 39.66 -3.69
C ASP A 244 -17.16 39.73 -2.59
N GLY A 245 -15.87 39.72 -2.96
CA GLY A 245 -14.73 40.34 -2.27
C GLY A 245 -14.08 39.60 -1.09
N GLU A 246 -14.42 38.35 -0.81
CA GLU A 246 -13.95 37.65 0.41
C GLU A 246 -13.18 36.34 0.17
N THR A 247 -13.13 35.81 -1.05
CA THR A 247 -12.52 34.49 -1.32
C THR A 247 -11.38 34.55 -2.32
N VAL A 248 -10.30 33.82 -2.03
CA VAL A 248 -9.25 33.44 -2.98
C VAL A 248 -9.30 31.93 -3.15
N THR A 249 -9.46 31.47 -4.38
CA THR A 249 -9.44 30.05 -4.74
C THR A 249 -8.47 29.82 -5.88
N ARG A 250 -7.73 28.71 -5.82
CA ARG A 250 -6.73 28.31 -6.82
C ARG A 250 -6.73 26.80 -6.97
N THR A 251 -6.77 26.35 -8.21
CA THR A 251 -6.53 24.96 -8.59
C THR A 251 -5.22 24.90 -9.39
N VAL A 252 -4.35 23.95 -9.05
CA VAL A 252 -3.11 23.68 -9.78
C VAL A 252 -3.30 22.38 -10.55
N SER A 253 -3.05 22.45 -11.87
CA SER A 253 -3.50 21.49 -12.89
C SER A 253 -5.03 21.50 -13.09
N ALA A 254 -5.51 22.27 -14.08
CA ALA A 254 -6.96 22.46 -14.28
C ALA A 254 -7.70 21.18 -14.72
N ALA A 255 -7.06 20.30 -15.48
CA ALA A 255 -7.68 19.07 -15.97
C ALA A 255 -7.77 17.98 -14.88
N ASN A 256 -6.69 17.82 -14.11
CA ASN A 256 -6.58 16.89 -12.99
C ASN A 256 -5.99 17.64 -11.79
N PRO A 257 -6.83 18.31 -10.97
CA PRO A 257 -6.36 19.14 -9.87
C PRO A 257 -5.60 18.33 -8.84
N VAL A 258 -4.30 18.63 -8.70
CA VAL A 258 -3.44 17.99 -7.68
C VAL A 258 -3.48 18.77 -6.38
N ILE A 259 -3.57 20.10 -6.48
CA ILE A 259 -3.66 21.00 -5.34
C ILE A 259 -4.86 21.91 -5.55
N LYS A 260 -5.77 21.90 -4.58
CA LYS A 260 -6.85 22.89 -4.50
C LYS A 260 -6.67 23.71 -3.22
N PHE A 261 -6.50 25.01 -3.37
CA PHE A 261 -6.31 25.96 -2.27
C PHE A 261 -7.46 26.96 -2.25
N GLY A 262 -8.07 27.12 -1.08
CA GLY A 262 -9.13 28.09 -0.82
C GLY A 262 -8.85 28.86 0.46
N LEU A 263 -9.04 30.17 0.42
CA LEU A 263 -8.95 31.04 1.58
C LEU A 263 -10.09 32.04 1.55
N TRP A 264 -10.97 31.97 2.53
CA TRP A 264 -12.00 32.96 2.78
C TRP A 264 -11.51 33.92 3.86
N VAL A 265 -11.66 35.20 3.63
CA VAL A 265 -11.22 36.28 4.50
C VAL A 265 -12.40 37.19 4.75
N LYS A 266 -12.75 37.43 6.01
CA LYS A 266 -13.81 38.38 6.33
C LYS A 266 -13.33 39.80 6.05
N THR A 267 -13.82 40.41 4.98
CA THR A 267 -13.45 41.78 4.59
C THR A 267 -14.50 42.81 4.99
N LYS A 268 -15.76 42.39 5.18
CA LYS A 268 -16.88 43.29 5.53
C LYS A 268 -17.06 43.39 7.05
N ASP A 269 -17.40 44.60 7.51
CA ASP A 269 -17.69 44.88 8.94
C ASP A 269 -19.08 44.41 9.38
N VAL A 270 -19.94 44.01 8.43
CA VAL A 270 -21.28 43.54 8.74
C VAL A 270 -21.23 42.15 9.37
N THR A 271 -21.74 42.03 10.61
CA THR A 271 -22.04 40.73 11.21
C THR A 271 -23.14 40.03 10.41
N ARG A 272 -22.77 38.93 9.75
CA ARG A 272 -23.70 38.06 9.00
C ARG A 272 -23.85 36.75 9.74
N SER A 273 -25.07 36.21 9.77
CA SER A 273 -25.26 34.79 10.10
C SER A 273 -24.97 33.96 8.84
N PHE A 274 -23.96 33.10 8.90
CA PHE A 274 -23.59 32.27 7.76
C PHE A 274 -24.44 31.02 7.74
N THR A 275 -25.16 30.82 6.63
CA THR A 275 -25.89 29.57 6.39
C THR A 275 -24.99 28.48 5.82
N SER A 276 -23.90 28.87 5.18
CA SER A 276 -22.86 28.01 4.63
C SER A 276 -21.62 28.84 4.32
N LEU A 277 -20.47 28.19 4.19
CA LEU A 277 -19.25 28.78 3.68
C LEU A 277 -18.76 27.89 2.54
N ALA A 278 -18.73 28.43 1.32
CA ALA A 278 -18.42 27.68 0.12
C ALA A 278 -17.17 28.23 -0.59
N PHE A 279 -16.41 27.31 -1.18
CA PHE A 279 -15.29 27.58 -2.07
C PHE A 279 -15.59 26.96 -3.44
N PRO A 280 -16.43 27.62 -4.28
CA PRO A 280 -17.02 26.97 -5.46
C PRO A 280 -15.99 26.45 -6.46
N GLU A 281 -14.91 27.20 -6.71
CA GLU A 281 -13.87 26.83 -7.68
C GLU A 281 -13.05 25.59 -7.29
N ILE A 282 -13.07 25.21 -6.01
CA ILE A 282 -12.37 24.02 -5.50
C ILE A 282 -13.33 22.92 -5.02
N GLU A 283 -14.64 23.15 -5.15
CA GLU A 283 -15.71 22.26 -4.70
C GLU A 283 -15.68 21.86 -3.21
N VAL A 284 -15.10 22.72 -2.36
CA VAL A 284 -15.11 22.52 -0.90
C VAL A 284 -16.20 23.38 -0.25
N ARG A 285 -16.92 22.82 0.71
CA ARG A 285 -18.01 23.52 1.39
C ARG A 285 -18.15 23.11 2.85
N LEU A 286 -18.53 24.07 3.68
CA LEU A 286 -18.87 23.94 5.09
C LEU A 286 -20.35 24.32 5.24
N ASP A 287 -21.15 23.36 5.69
CA ASP A 287 -22.59 23.50 5.90
C ASP A 287 -22.98 23.17 7.35
N PRO A 288 -24.15 23.61 7.82
CA PRO A 288 -24.69 23.18 9.10
C PRO A 288 -24.91 21.67 9.12
N LYS A 289 -24.72 21.04 10.28
CA LYS A 289 -24.94 19.59 10.47
C LYS A 289 -26.32 19.14 10.00
N GLN A 290 -27.36 19.92 10.30
CA GLN A 290 -28.75 19.63 9.96
C GLN A 290 -29.36 20.76 9.12
N ASN A 291 -30.20 20.40 8.16
CA ASN A 291 -30.88 21.37 7.30
C ASN A 291 -31.95 22.19 8.07
N SER A 292 -32.38 21.72 9.25
CA SER A 292 -33.33 22.37 10.16
C SER A 292 -32.74 23.57 10.91
N LEU A 293 -31.41 23.59 11.12
CA LEU A 293 -30.68 24.68 11.75
C LEU A 293 -29.81 25.35 10.67
N PRO A 294 -30.33 26.38 9.97
CA PRO A 294 -29.71 26.85 8.73
C PRO A 294 -28.49 27.75 8.99
N LYS A 295 -27.77 27.57 10.10
CA LYS A 295 -26.64 28.41 10.47
C LYS A 295 -25.46 27.56 10.89
N LEU A 296 -24.27 27.96 10.44
CA LEU A 296 -23.02 27.39 10.90
C LEU A 296 -22.84 27.62 12.41
N PRO A 297 -22.11 26.73 13.12
CA PRO A 297 -21.87 26.87 14.55
C PRO A 297 -21.28 28.24 14.89
N LYS A 298 -21.82 28.94 15.89
CA LYS A 298 -21.30 30.27 16.30
C LYS A 298 -19.86 30.20 16.79
N MET A 299 -19.45 29.02 17.26
CA MET A 299 -18.10 28.68 17.69
C MET A 299 -17.03 28.89 16.62
N LEU A 300 -17.39 28.87 15.33
CA LEU A 300 -16.47 29.25 14.24
C LEU A 300 -16.05 30.72 14.31
N GLY A 301 -16.74 31.54 15.12
CA GLY A 301 -16.37 32.93 15.34
C GLY A 301 -16.43 33.77 14.07
N LEU A 302 -17.22 33.39 13.06
CA LEU A 302 -17.31 34.12 11.78
C LEU A 302 -17.84 35.56 11.97
N SER A 303 -18.44 35.85 13.13
CA SER A 303 -18.84 37.19 13.57
C SER A 303 -17.68 38.03 14.14
N LYS A 304 -16.56 37.44 14.57
CA LYS A 304 -15.37 38.15 15.04
C LYS A 304 -14.75 39.01 13.94
N GLU A 305 -14.00 40.03 14.32
CA GLU A 305 -13.13 40.78 13.41
C GLU A 305 -11.89 39.95 13.07
N ASN A 306 -11.31 40.17 11.88
CA ASN A 306 -10.05 39.56 11.42
C ASN A 306 -10.01 38.02 11.45
N ILE A 307 -11.09 37.40 10.99
CA ILE A 307 -11.22 35.95 10.87
C ILE A 307 -11.11 35.52 9.41
N ALA A 308 -10.50 34.37 9.17
CA ALA A 308 -10.38 33.72 7.88
C ALA A 308 -10.53 32.20 8.04
N VAL A 309 -10.88 31.52 6.95
CA VAL A 309 -10.98 30.06 6.89
C VAL A 309 -10.21 29.58 5.67
N ARG A 310 -9.27 28.67 5.90
CA ARG A 310 -8.49 28.02 4.84
C ARG A 310 -9.02 26.61 4.60
N ALA A 311 -9.10 26.23 3.33
CA ALA A 311 -9.33 24.87 2.89
C ALA A 311 -8.23 24.47 1.90
N VAL A 312 -7.53 23.38 2.16
CA VAL A 312 -6.53 22.81 1.24
C VAL A 312 -6.91 21.36 0.97
N GLN A 313 -7.07 21.00 -0.30
CA GLN A 313 -7.24 19.61 -0.74
C GLN A 313 -6.04 19.21 -1.59
N LEU A 314 -5.46 18.04 -1.31
CA LEU A 314 -4.37 17.45 -2.07
C LEU A 314 -4.80 16.12 -2.66
N ALA A 315 -4.49 15.89 -3.93
CA ALA A 315 -4.69 14.60 -4.59
C ALA A 315 -3.49 13.65 -4.37
N PHE A 316 -2.91 13.71 -3.16
CA PHE A 316 -1.83 12.85 -2.70
C PHE A 316 -1.78 12.85 -1.16
N ASP A 317 -1.17 11.82 -0.57
CA ASP A 317 -0.91 11.74 0.87
C ASP A 317 0.50 12.24 1.25
N PRO A 318 0.66 13.47 1.79
CA PRO A 318 1.94 13.96 2.30
C PRO A 318 2.36 13.28 3.61
N TYR A 319 1.47 12.54 4.26
CA TYR A 319 1.74 11.86 5.53
C TYR A 319 2.26 10.44 5.36
N SER A 320 2.24 9.90 4.13
CA SER A 320 2.71 8.56 3.78
C SER A 320 4.17 8.26 4.17
N CYS A 321 4.99 9.28 4.45
CA CYS A 321 6.36 9.12 4.92
C CYS A 321 6.49 8.87 6.44
N TYR A 322 5.43 9.13 7.22
CA TYR A 322 5.41 8.96 8.68
C TYR A 322 4.71 7.68 9.13
N VAL A 323 3.83 7.11 8.30
CA VAL A 323 2.91 6.04 8.69
C VAL A 323 3.65 4.83 9.28
N SER A 324 3.13 4.34 10.40
CA SER A 324 3.64 3.16 11.10
C SER A 324 3.61 1.91 10.19
N ARG A 325 4.48 0.94 10.46
CA ARG A 325 4.51 -0.32 9.68
C ARG A 325 3.30 -1.23 9.93
N ARG A 326 2.45 -0.90 10.90
CA ARG A 326 1.33 -1.72 11.37
C ARG A 326 0.08 -0.86 11.47
N SER A 327 -0.48 -0.47 10.33
CA SER A 327 -1.67 0.37 10.29
C SER A 327 -2.87 -0.37 9.72
N GLN A 328 -4.00 -0.34 10.42
CA GLN A 328 -5.24 -0.95 9.97
C GLN A 328 -5.82 -0.24 8.73
N TYR A 329 -5.56 1.07 8.61
CA TYR A 329 -6.08 1.91 7.56
C TYR A 329 -4.96 2.67 6.87
N TYR A 330 -5.10 2.91 5.57
CA TYR A 330 -4.25 3.83 4.84
C TYR A 330 -5.08 4.94 4.20
N ALA A 331 -4.47 6.12 4.06
CA ALA A 331 -5.09 7.21 3.33
C ALA A 331 -4.98 6.99 1.83
N LEU A 332 -6.09 7.21 1.13
CA LEU A 332 -6.08 7.41 -0.31
C LEU A 332 -5.46 8.77 -0.64
N ASP A 333 -5.09 8.97 -1.90
CA ASP A 333 -4.52 10.21 -2.42
C ASP A 333 -5.59 11.33 -2.54
N CYS A 334 -6.22 11.64 -1.41
CA CYS A 334 -7.24 12.66 -1.21
C CYS A 334 -7.22 13.11 0.25
N THR A 335 -6.37 14.10 0.55
CA THR A 335 -6.25 14.69 1.89
C THR A 335 -6.84 16.10 1.91
N ILE A 336 -7.47 16.47 3.02
CA ILE A 336 -8.15 17.77 3.19
C ILE A 336 -7.79 18.37 4.54
N LYS A 337 -7.28 19.60 4.51
CA LYS A 337 -7.05 20.41 5.70
C LYS A 337 -8.03 21.57 5.72
N ILE A 338 -8.68 21.78 6.86
CA ILE A 338 -9.46 22.99 7.11
C ILE A 338 -8.91 23.66 8.35
N ASP A 339 -8.57 24.95 8.23
CA ASP A 339 -8.04 25.73 9.34
C ASP A 339 -8.90 26.98 9.56
N LEU A 340 -9.17 27.27 10.83
CA LEU A 340 -9.69 28.56 11.25
C LEU A 340 -8.48 29.47 11.55
N LEU A 341 -8.47 30.66 10.97
CA LEU A 341 -7.32 31.56 11.00
C LEU A 341 -7.72 32.93 11.57
N THR A 342 -6.84 33.51 12.36
CA THR A 342 -6.90 34.93 12.74
C THR A 342 -5.72 35.68 12.15
N PHE A 343 -5.90 37.00 11.95
CA PHE A 343 -4.84 37.85 11.43
C PHE A 343 -4.83 39.22 12.09
N ALA A 344 -3.71 39.93 11.93
CA ALA A 344 -3.53 41.28 12.45
C ALA A 344 -4.52 42.30 11.83
N GLU A 345 -4.46 43.54 12.30
CA GLU A 345 -5.41 44.59 11.91
C GLU A 345 -5.60 44.75 10.38
N ARG A 346 -6.85 44.98 9.97
CA ARG A 346 -7.22 45.29 8.59
C ARG A 346 -6.55 46.59 8.11
N PRO A 347 -6.33 46.73 6.80
CA PRO A 347 -5.98 48.01 6.21
C PRO A 347 -7.05 49.05 6.53
N ARG A 348 -6.64 50.21 7.05
CA ARG A 348 -7.54 51.30 7.45
C ARG A 348 -7.47 52.45 6.44
N PRO A 349 -8.60 52.94 5.92
CA PRO A 349 -8.59 54.15 5.11
C PRO A 349 -8.24 55.36 5.99
N ASN A 350 -7.34 56.21 5.51
CA ASN A 350 -7.01 57.50 6.10
C ASN A 350 -6.91 58.55 4.99
N GLY A 351 -8.05 59.14 4.64
CA GLY A 351 -8.18 59.98 3.45
C GLY A 351 -8.01 59.15 2.17
N GLU A 352 -7.10 59.57 1.29
CA GLU A 352 -6.74 58.85 0.06
C GLU A 352 -5.78 57.68 0.30
N TRP A 353 -5.26 57.55 1.52
CA TRP A 353 -4.29 56.52 1.88
C TRP A 353 -4.97 55.28 2.47
N LEU A 354 -4.43 54.10 2.15
CA LEU A 354 -4.78 52.85 2.81
C LEU A 354 -3.62 52.42 3.71
N LEU A 355 -3.77 52.64 5.02
CA LEU A 355 -2.75 52.34 6.01
C LEU A 355 -2.73 50.84 6.34
N ARG A 356 -1.53 50.27 6.46
CA ARG A 356 -1.33 48.89 6.95
C ARG A 356 -0.33 48.92 8.07
N MET A 357 -0.66 48.25 9.16
CA MET A 357 0.28 47.96 10.23
C MET A 357 1.11 46.75 9.81
N GLU A 358 2.43 46.88 9.87
CA GLU A 358 3.36 45.81 9.56
C GLU A 358 4.23 45.56 10.80
N THR A 359 3.92 44.50 11.53
CA THR A 359 4.67 44.04 12.71
C THR A 359 5.17 42.62 12.47
N PRO A 360 6.15 42.12 13.24
CA PRO A 360 6.56 40.72 13.15
C PRO A 360 5.40 39.72 13.26
N GLU A 361 4.39 40.03 14.07
CA GLU A 361 3.17 39.23 14.23
C GLU A 361 2.33 39.20 12.96
N SER A 362 2.32 40.29 12.18
CA SER A 362 1.61 40.32 10.88
C SER A 362 2.18 39.37 9.83
N HIS A 363 3.40 38.84 10.05
CA HIS A 363 4.05 37.84 9.20
C HIS A 363 3.89 36.41 9.74
N ARG A 364 3.14 36.20 10.82
CA ARG A 364 2.87 34.88 11.39
C ARG A 364 1.43 34.46 11.10
N LEU A 365 1.26 33.18 10.77
CA LEU A 365 -0.06 32.59 10.64
C LEU A 365 -0.57 32.19 12.04
N HIS A 366 -1.75 32.66 12.40
CA HIS A 366 -2.41 32.28 13.66
C HIS A 366 -3.54 31.31 13.36
N VAL A 367 -3.30 30.02 13.61
CA VAL A 367 -4.32 28.97 13.51
C VAL A 367 -5.05 28.87 14.84
N GLU A 368 -6.37 29.05 14.81
CA GLU A 368 -7.25 28.94 15.97
C GLU A 368 -7.70 27.49 16.15
N GLU A 369 -7.74 27.04 17.40
CA GLU A 369 -8.29 25.73 17.75
C GLU A 369 -9.81 25.73 17.59
N TYR A 370 -10.34 24.69 16.93
CA TYR A 370 -11.78 24.46 16.80
C TYR A 370 -12.14 23.05 17.26
N PRO A 371 -13.07 22.90 18.21
CA PRO A 371 -13.79 23.95 18.92
C PRO A 371 -12.88 24.75 19.89
N PRO A 372 -13.18 26.04 20.18
CA PRO A 372 -12.44 26.79 21.20
C PRO A 372 -12.52 26.12 22.58
N ARG A 373 -11.48 26.19 23.41
CA ARG A 373 -11.48 25.59 24.78
C ARG A 373 -12.29 26.36 25.84
N THR A 374 -13.03 27.40 25.45
CA THR A 374 -13.72 28.30 26.39
C THR A 374 -15.00 27.67 26.99
N ALA A 375 -15.52 28.22 28.09
CA ALA A 375 -16.72 27.69 28.74
C ALA A 375 -17.98 27.78 27.85
N GLU A 376 -18.09 28.83 27.02
CA GLU A 376 -19.20 29.02 26.06
C GLU A 376 -19.21 27.96 24.95
N ALA A 377 -18.03 27.47 24.55
CA ALA A 377 -17.87 26.42 23.56
C ALA A 377 -18.42 25.05 24.00
N ARG A 378 -18.72 24.86 25.30
CA ARG A 378 -19.25 23.59 25.82
C ARG A 378 -20.77 23.45 25.69
N VAL A 379 -21.48 24.52 25.32
CA VAL A 379 -22.96 24.56 25.32
C VAL A 379 -23.56 24.33 23.92
N GLU A 380 -22.82 24.65 22.85
CA GLU A 380 -23.25 24.49 21.45
C GLU A 380 -22.62 23.23 20.83
N ASP A 381 -23.33 22.57 19.91
CA ASP A 381 -22.78 21.45 19.12
C ASP A 381 -21.80 22.00 18.06
N PRO A 382 -20.50 21.69 18.13
CA PRO A 382 -19.52 22.18 17.16
C PRO A 382 -19.59 21.42 15.82
N ALA A 383 -20.42 20.39 15.70
CA ALA A 383 -20.50 19.61 14.48
C ALA A 383 -21.00 20.44 13.29
N LEU A 384 -20.28 20.30 12.18
CA LEU A 384 -20.62 20.86 10.89
C LEU A 384 -20.42 19.81 9.80
N ARG A 385 -21.02 20.06 8.64
CA ARG A 385 -20.92 19.20 7.47
C ARG A 385 -19.83 19.73 6.56
N ILE A 386 -18.87 18.88 6.21
CA ILE A 386 -17.80 19.17 5.25
C ILE A 386 -18.12 18.40 3.97
N SER A 387 -18.07 19.09 2.83
CA SER A 387 -18.22 18.49 1.51
C SER A 387 -17.02 18.81 0.62
N PHE A 388 -16.60 17.83 -0.18
CA PHE A 388 -15.48 17.95 -1.13
C PHE A 388 -15.67 16.99 -2.31
N GLU A 389 -14.95 17.22 -3.41
CA GLU A 389 -14.93 16.31 -4.56
C GLU A 389 -13.79 15.29 -4.43
N VAL A 390 -14.09 14.00 -4.54
CA VAL A 390 -13.06 12.94 -4.58
C VAL A 390 -12.34 12.95 -5.93
N PRO A 391 -10.99 13.01 -5.96
CA PRO A 391 -10.19 12.99 -7.18
C PRO A 391 -10.56 11.86 -8.16
N LYS A 392 -10.44 12.14 -9.46
CA LYS A 392 -10.68 11.17 -10.55
C LYS A 392 -9.60 10.09 -10.67
N SER A 393 -8.54 10.17 -9.87
CA SER A 393 -7.51 9.11 -9.78
C SER A 393 -7.90 7.97 -8.84
N ILE A 394 -8.94 8.16 -8.01
CA ILE A 394 -9.39 7.20 -7.00
C ILE A 394 -10.63 6.47 -7.49
N VAL A 395 -10.66 5.15 -7.41
CA VAL A 395 -11.86 4.36 -7.69
C VAL A 395 -12.77 4.38 -6.46
N ILE A 396 -14.01 4.83 -6.67
CA ILE A 396 -15.05 4.81 -5.63
C ILE A 396 -15.71 3.44 -5.67
N ARG A 397 -15.37 2.58 -4.69
CA ARG A 397 -15.84 1.19 -4.65
C ARG A 397 -17.21 1.06 -4.00
N GLN A 398 -17.50 1.90 -3.00
CA GLN A 398 -18.70 1.85 -2.19
C GLN A 398 -19.40 3.21 -2.15
N PRO A 399 -20.73 3.26 -1.96
CA PRO A 399 -21.48 4.52 -1.87
C PRO A 399 -21.15 5.33 -0.62
N SER A 400 -20.59 4.68 0.40
CA SER A 400 -20.08 5.30 1.62
C SER A 400 -18.56 5.23 1.67
N LEU A 401 -17.92 6.32 2.08
CA LEU A 401 -16.47 6.38 2.29
C LEU A 401 -16.15 6.53 3.77
N PHE A 402 -15.01 6.00 4.21
CA PHE A 402 -14.50 6.26 5.55
C PHE A 402 -13.61 7.49 5.55
N ILE A 403 -13.84 8.39 6.51
CA ILE A 403 -13.00 9.57 6.72
C ILE A 403 -12.17 9.36 7.97
N GLY A 404 -10.87 9.59 7.81
CA GLY A 404 -9.88 9.54 8.87
C GLY A 404 -9.38 10.92 9.21
N ARG A 405 -8.89 11.05 10.44
CA ARG A 405 -8.15 12.21 10.93
C ARG A 405 -6.71 11.81 11.20
N TRP A 406 -5.77 12.68 10.82
CA TRP A 406 -4.37 12.46 11.13
C TRP A 406 -4.09 12.72 12.61
N ASN A 407 -3.48 11.75 13.30
CA ASN A 407 -2.98 11.93 14.65
C ASN A 407 -1.46 12.15 14.62
N GLU A 408 -1.04 13.37 14.95
CA GLU A 408 0.37 13.77 14.96
C GLU A 408 1.21 13.08 16.05
N GLU A 409 0.59 12.60 17.14
CA GLU A 409 1.30 11.94 18.25
C GLU A 409 1.62 10.49 17.92
N THR A 410 0.69 9.78 17.27
CA THR A 410 0.85 8.36 16.90
C THR A 410 1.38 8.17 15.47
N HIS A 411 1.32 9.22 14.64
CA HIS A 411 1.58 9.16 13.20
C HIS A 411 0.71 8.12 12.48
N GLU A 412 -0.57 8.08 12.85
CA GLU A 412 -1.57 7.17 12.28
C GLU A 412 -2.85 7.90 11.88
N TRP A 413 -3.54 7.34 10.89
CA TRP A 413 -4.86 7.79 10.49
C TRP A 413 -5.93 7.12 11.36
N GLU A 414 -6.69 7.91 12.10
CA GLU A 414 -7.76 7.43 12.98
C GLU A 414 -9.12 7.60 12.28
N PRO A 415 -9.91 6.53 12.08
CA PRO A 415 -11.27 6.65 11.56
C PRO A 415 -12.12 7.56 12.46
N CYS A 416 -12.77 8.57 11.88
CA CYS A 416 -13.54 9.54 12.65
C CYS A 416 -14.99 9.71 12.17
N SER A 417 -15.29 9.48 10.89
CA SER A 417 -16.64 9.72 10.34
C SER A 417 -16.89 8.91 9.06
N GLY A 418 -18.15 8.61 8.77
CA GLY A 418 -18.57 8.12 7.45
C GLY A 418 -18.97 9.28 6.54
N ALA A 419 -18.65 9.18 5.25
CA ALA A 419 -19.07 10.12 4.23
C ALA A 419 -20.06 9.50 3.25
N THR A 420 -21.06 10.27 2.83
CA THR A 420 -21.99 9.90 1.75
C THR A 420 -21.61 10.60 0.45
N LEU A 421 -21.84 9.93 -0.68
CA LEU A 421 -21.59 10.45 -2.02
C LEU A 421 -22.84 11.04 -2.68
N GLY A 422 -22.62 11.86 -3.71
CA GLY A 422 -23.69 12.40 -4.56
C GLY A 422 -24.65 13.37 -3.85
N ALA A 423 -24.20 14.01 -2.77
CA ALA A 423 -25.03 14.98 -2.05
C ALA A 423 -25.43 16.15 -2.98
N SER A 424 -26.73 16.24 -3.29
CA SER A 424 -27.32 17.38 -3.98
C SER A 424 -27.45 18.54 -3.00
N PHE A 425 -26.82 19.67 -3.31
CA PHE A 425 -27.01 20.88 -2.52
C PHE A 425 -28.37 21.46 -2.86
N GLY A 426 -29.12 21.89 -1.85
CA GLY A 426 -30.44 22.51 -2.04
C GLY A 426 -30.42 23.70 -3.01
N PRO A 427 -31.60 24.20 -3.42
CA PRO A 427 -31.80 25.10 -4.57
C PRO A 427 -31.15 26.50 -4.48
N THR A 428 -30.32 26.76 -3.46
CA THR A 428 -29.79 28.09 -3.15
C THR A 428 -28.51 28.45 -3.91
N VAL A 429 -27.85 27.54 -4.63
CA VAL A 429 -26.68 27.86 -5.48
C VAL A 429 -26.62 26.97 -6.73
N ARG A 430 -26.29 27.58 -7.88
CA ARG A 430 -26.01 26.94 -9.19
C ARG A 430 -24.75 26.05 -9.17
N VAL A 431 -24.69 25.02 -8.34
CA VAL A 431 -23.61 24.02 -8.39
C VAL A 431 -24.19 22.77 -9.04
N ALA A 432 -23.59 22.32 -10.14
CA ALA A 432 -24.01 21.10 -10.81
C ALA A 432 -23.93 19.91 -9.83
N GLU A 433 -24.84 18.95 -10.02
CA GLU A 433 -24.76 17.67 -9.31
C GLU A 433 -23.42 17.02 -9.65
N ASN A 434 -22.66 16.65 -8.62
CA ASN A 434 -21.38 15.95 -8.77
C ASN A 434 -21.48 14.62 -8.01
N PRO A 435 -21.53 13.47 -8.69
CA PRO A 435 -21.66 12.17 -8.04
C PRO A 435 -20.43 11.84 -7.17
N ARG A 436 -19.27 12.45 -7.44
CA ARG A 436 -18.02 12.26 -6.67
C ARG A 436 -17.91 13.15 -5.44
N ARG A 437 -18.96 13.90 -5.12
CA ARG A 437 -18.97 14.78 -3.95
C ARG A 437 -19.19 13.98 -2.68
N ALA A 438 -18.15 13.82 -1.88
CA ALA A 438 -18.19 13.22 -0.57
C ALA A 438 -18.60 14.26 0.48
N THR A 439 -19.43 13.85 1.44
CA THR A 439 -19.94 14.71 2.50
C THR A 439 -19.94 13.98 3.83
N PHE A 440 -19.30 14.55 4.85
CA PHE A 440 -19.22 13.98 6.19
C PHE A 440 -19.47 15.03 7.27
N ILE A 441 -19.71 14.58 8.50
CA ILE A 441 -19.87 15.47 9.66
C ILE A 441 -18.59 15.41 10.49
N ALA A 442 -18.09 16.58 10.87
CA ALA A 442 -16.92 16.75 11.73
C ALA A 442 -17.22 17.74 12.86
N SER A 443 -16.73 17.44 14.06
CA SER A 443 -16.87 18.29 15.25
C SER A 443 -15.63 19.13 15.55
N GLU A 444 -14.55 18.91 14.81
CA GLU A 444 -13.27 19.62 14.91
C GLU A 444 -12.79 20.01 13.51
N LEU A 445 -11.86 20.96 13.43
CA LEU A 445 -11.15 21.28 12.20
C LEU A 445 -9.74 20.69 12.30
N ALA A 446 -9.41 19.81 11.36
CA ALA A 446 -8.17 19.04 11.38
C ALA A 446 -7.73 18.68 9.96
N GLN A 447 -6.68 17.85 9.89
CA GLN A 447 -6.28 17.16 8.68
C GLN A 447 -7.09 15.87 8.53
N PHE A 448 -7.84 15.78 7.45
CA PHE A 448 -8.67 14.63 7.10
C PHE A 448 -8.15 13.92 5.84
N ALA A 449 -8.54 12.66 5.67
CA ALA A 449 -8.31 11.87 4.47
C ALA A 449 -9.45 10.87 4.24
N VAL A 450 -9.63 10.45 2.99
CA VAL A 450 -10.42 9.24 2.69
C VAL A 450 -9.56 8.03 3.04
N LEU A 451 -10.09 7.13 3.88
CA LEU A 451 -9.39 5.92 4.32
C LEU A 451 -9.95 4.67 3.65
N HIS A 452 -9.06 3.72 3.39
CA HIS A 452 -9.38 2.32 3.11
C HIS A 452 -8.68 1.41 4.12
N GLU A 453 -9.28 0.24 4.37
CA GLU A 453 -8.62 -0.80 5.16
C GLU A 453 -7.40 -1.34 4.41
N THR A 454 -6.27 -1.46 5.12
CA THR A 454 -4.99 -1.87 4.53
C THR A 454 -5.06 -3.26 3.93
N VAL A 455 -5.78 -4.18 4.57
CA VAL A 455 -5.89 -5.59 4.17
C VAL A 455 -7.13 -5.89 3.33
N PHE A 456 -7.85 -4.87 2.83
CA PHE A 456 -9.15 -5.05 2.18
C PHE A 456 -9.08 -5.93 0.92
N ASP A 457 -8.03 -5.79 0.11
CA ASP A 457 -7.87 -6.48 -1.17
C ASP A 457 -7.22 -7.86 -1.06
N VAL A 458 -7.03 -8.34 0.18
CA VAL A 458 -6.57 -9.69 0.52
C VAL A 458 -7.57 -10.32 1.50
N VAL A 459 -7.73 -11.63 1.63
CA VAL A 459 -7.11 -12.80 0.96
C VAL A 459 -7.76 -13.03 -0.41
N TYR A 460 -6.97 -13.33 -1.44
CA TYR A 460 -7.42 -13.71 -2.77
C TYR A 460 -8.32 -14.95 -2.73
N GLU A 461 -9.39 -14.95 -3.52
CA GLU A 461 -10.19 -16.15 -3.74
C GLU A 461 -9.47 -17.10 -4.69
N SER A 462 -8.88 -16.54 -5.74
CA SER A 462 -8.05 -17.28 -6.69
C SER A 462 -6.95 -16.41 -7.28
N TRP A 463 -5.90 -17.05 -7.77
CA TRP A 463 -4.84 -16.40 -8.53
C TRP A 463 -4.27 -17.34 -9.58
N SER A 464 -3.69 -16.80 -10.64
CA SER A 464 -2.97 -17.60 -11.64
C SER A 464 -1.87 -16.85 -12.38
N LEU A 465 -0.92 -17.62 -12.89
CA LEU A 465 0.13 -17.24 -13.82
C LEU A 465 -0.07 -18.07 -15.08
N LYS A 466 -0.36 -17.42 -16.20
CA LYS A 466 -0.60 -18.08 -17.49
C LYS A 466 0.38 -17.51 -18.52
N PRO A 467 1.18 -18.35 -19.21
CA PRO A 467 1.95 -17.86 -20.35
C PRO A 467 0.96 -17.35 -21.40
N PHE A 468 1.09 -16.09 -21.79
CA PHE A 468 0.28 -15.48 -22.84
C PHE A 468 0.90 -15.80 -24.21
N ASP A 469 2.23 -15.65 -24.29
CA ASP A 469 3.08 -16.14 -25.36
C ASP A 469 4.50 -16.43 -24.82
N GLY A 470 5.48 -16.66 -25.70
CA GLY A 470 6.87 -16.94 -25.30
C GLY A 470 7.61 -15.76 -24.65
N SER A 471 7.00 -14.58 -24.54
CA SER A 471 7.60 -13.34 -24.04
C SER A 471 6.74 -12.59 -23.03
N ARG A 472 5.51 -13.05 -22.79
CA ARG A 472 4.53 -12.36 -21.94
C ARG A 472 3.78 -13.33 -21.04
N ILE A 473 3.52 -12.90 -19.82
CA ILE A 473 2.76 -13.66 -18.82
C ILE A 473 1.57 -12.84 -18.37
N LEU A 474 0.42 -13.50 -18.32
CA LEU A 474 -0.79 -12.98 -17.71
C LEU A 474 -0.84 -13.41 -16.25
N VAL A 475 -0.97 -12.43 -15.36
CA VAL A 475 -1.23 -12.67 -13.94
C VAL A 475 -2.66 -12.25 -13.62
N THR A 476 -3.43 -13.15 -13.04
CA THR A 476 -4.81 -12.88 -12.62
C THR A 476 -4.90 -12.99 -11.11
N LEU A 477 -5.51 -11.99 -10.47
CA LEU A 477 -5.86 -11.98 -9.05
C LEU A 477 -7.36 -11.74 -8.90
N GLU A 478 -8.05 -12.63 -8.19
CA GLU A 478 -9.47 -12.50 -7.88
C GLU A 478 -9.66 -12.21 -6.39
N GLY A 479 -10.48 -11.20 -6.08
CA GLY A 479 -10.75 -10.73 -4.72
C GLY A 479 -11.59 -11.70 -3.89
N ARG A 480 -11.67 -11.44 -2.58
CA ARG A 480 -12.30 -12.30 -1.56
C ARG A 480 -13.83 -12.50 -1.68
N HIS A 481 -14.54 -11.60 -2.37
CA HIS A 481 -16.00 -11.45 -2.25
C HIS A 481 -16.71 -11.62 -3.60
N ARG A 482 -16.56 -12.79 -4.22
CA ARG A 482 -17.19 -13.06 -5.51
C ARG A 482 -18.70 -12.85 -5.46
N GLY A 483 -19.17 -11.86 -6.22
CA GLY A 483 -20.58 -11.48 -6.32
C GLY A 483 -20.97 -10.17 -5.61
N ASP A 484 -20.07 -9.55 -4.85
CA ASP A 484 -20.29 -8.20 -4.33
C ASP A 484 -20.01 -7.15 -5.41
N ALA A 485 -20.75 -6.03 -5.39
CA ALA A 485 -20.57 -4.93 -6.35
C ALA A 485 -19.15 -4.31 -6.30
N THR A 486 -18.41 -4.54 -5.23
CA THR A 486 -17.03 -4.09 -4.99
C THR A 486 -15.96 -5.05 -5.49
N ASP A 487 -16.36 -6.25 -5.92
CA ASP A 487 -15.45 -7.27 -6.41
C ASP A 487 -14.92 -6.91 -7.79
N ARG A 488 -13.64 -7.21 -8.02
CA ARG A 488 -12.91 -6.88 -9.24
C ARG A 488 -11.90 -7.97 -9.50
N GLU A 489 -11.87 -8.43 -10.75
CA GLU A 489 -10.80 -9.27 -11.25
C GLU A 489 -9.67 -8.38 -11.78
N PHE A 490 -8.47 -8.57 -11.24
CA PHE A 490 -7.28 -7.85 -11.68
C PHE A 490 -6.47 -8.73 -12.62
N ARG A 491 -6.28 -8.23 -13.84
CA ARG A 491 -5.45 -8.88 -14.84
C ARG A 491 -4.25 -8.00 -15.15
N PHE A 492 -3.06 -8.55 -15.05
CA PHE A 492 -1.80 -7.87 -15.30
C PHE A 492 -1.07 -8.56 -16.44
N LEU A 493 -0.54 -7.77 -17.38
CA LEU A 493 0.34 -8.27 -18.42
C LEU A 493 1.78 -7.92 -18.04
N LEU A 494 2.62 -8.94 -17.88
CA LEU A 494 4.04 -8.83 -17.60
C LEU A 494 4.82 -9.10 -18.88
N GLU A 495 5.75 -8.20 -19.22
CA GLU A 495 6.55 -8.22 -20.44
C GLU A 495 7.94 -7.66 -20.13
N ASP A 496 8.99 -8.47 -20.36
CA ASP A 496 10.36 -8.15 -19.96
C ASP A 496 10.43 -7.66 -18.50
N ALA A 497 11.00 -6.47 -18.26
CA ALA A 497 11.15 -5.90 -16.92
C ALA A 497 9.97 -5.00 -16.48
N LYS A 498 8.87 -4.97 -17.24
CA LYS A 498 7.73 -4.09 -17.00
C LYS A 498 6.41 -4.89 -16.92
N CYS A 499 5.39 -4.24 -16.40
CA CYS A 499 4.02 -4.73 -16.38
C CYS A 499 3.02 -3.59 -16.53
N ARG A 500 1.80 -3.94 -16.92
CA ARG A 500 0.67 -3.01 -17.02
C ARG A 500 -0.63 -3.69 -16.63
N LEU A 501 -1.63 -2.88 -16.30
CA LEU A 501 -2.98 -3.36 -15.99
C LEU A 501 -3.74 -3.66 -17.29
N LEU A 502 -4.56 -4.71 -17.29
CA LEU A 502 -5.54 -4.99 -18.35
C LEU A 502 -6.98 -4.81 -17.84
N SER A 503 -7.26 -5.32 -16.63
CA SER A 503 -8.56 -5.27 -15.96
C SER A 503 -8.36 -4.84 -14.51
N PRO A 504 -9.29 -4.07 -13.91
CA PRO A 504 -10.63 -3.71 -14.40
C PRO A 504 -10.68 -2.49 -15.33
N GLU A 505 -11.83 -2.28 -15.98
CA GLU A 505 -12.07 -1.23 -16.98
C GLU A 505 -12.46 0.13 -16.38
N ASP A 506 -12.41 0.30 -15.06
CA ASP A 506 -12.72 1.59 -14.40
C ASP A 506 -11.93 2.74 -15.04
N ASP A 507 -12.60 3.85 -15.37
CA ASP A 507 -12.02 4.99 -16.11
C ASP A 507 -10.83 5.60 -15.35
N GLU A 508 -10.90 5.61 -14.02
CA GLU A 508 -9.87 6.14 -13.13
C GLU A 508 -8.53 5.37 -13.25
N LEU A 509 -8.58 4.12 -13.71
CA LEU A 509 -7.39 3.27 -13.89
C LEU A 509 -6.84 3.28 -15.31
N ALA A 510 -7.43 4.07 -16.23
CA ALA A 510 -6.96 4.17 -17.61
C ALA A 510 -5.46 4.46 -17.76
N PRO A 511 -4.82 5.33 -16.96
CA PRO A 511 -3.37 5.56 -17.04
C PRO A 511 -2.52 4.31 -16.75
N LEU A 512 -3.04 3.39 -15.93
CA LEU A 512 -2.35 2.14 -15.56
C LEU A 512 -2.50 1.06 -16.64
N ARG A 513 -3.47 1.22 -17.55
CA ARG A 513 -3.67 0.32 -18.70
C ARG A 513 -2.86 0.72 -19.93
N THR A 514 -2.57 2.02 -20.09
CA THR A 514 -1.86 2.56 -21.26
C THR A 514 -0.35 2.55 -21.11
N SER A 515 0.17 2.69 -19.89
CA SER A 515 1.61 2.82 -19.62
C SER A 515 2.17 1.57 -18.94
N CYS A 516 3.40 1.20 -19.27
CA CYS A 516 4.12 0.10 -18.62
C CYS A 516 5.02 0.62 -17.51
N TRP A 517 5.03 -0.08 -16.38
CA TRP A 517 5.77 0.29 -15.17
C TRP A 517 6.53 -0.92 -14.62
N SER A 518 7.47 -0.71 -13.70
CA SER A 518 7.95 -1.84 -12.89
C SER A 518 6.83 -2.35 -11.97
N PRO A 519 6.86 -3.63 -11.55
CA PRO A 519 5.86 -4.20 -10.64
C PRO A 519 5.61 -3.37 -9.39
N ALA A 520 6.68 -2.94 -8.69
CA ALA A 520 6.56 -2.12 -7.49
C ALA A 520 5.83 -0.78 -7.75
N VAL A 521 6.17 -0.10 -8.86
CA VAL A 521 5.55 1.18 -9.21
C VAL A 521 4.09 1.01 -9.60
N LEU A 522 3.75 -0.02 -10.40
CA LEU A 522 2.37 -0.30 -10.79
C LEU A 522 1.48 -0.56 -9.57
N LEU A 523 1.93 -1.43 -8.66
CA LEU A 523 1.18 -1.81 -7.46
C LEU A 523 1.04 -0.65 -6.48
N ARG A 524 2.05 0.24 -6.38
CA ARG A 524 1.93 1.47 -5.60
C ARG A 524 0.89 2.42 -6.22
N LYS A 525 0.90 2.61 -7.54
CA LYS A 525 -0.09 3.47 -8.21
C LYS A 525 -1.51 2.89 -8.09
N LEU A 526 -1.66 1.56 -8.14
CA LEU A 526 -2.94 0.91 -7.81
C LEU A 526 -3.38 1.19 -6.37
N LYS A 527 -2.47 1.15 -5.41
CA LYS A 527 -2.74 1.53 -4.01
C LYS A 527 -3.24 2.97 -3.91
N GLN A 528 -2.60 3.90 -4.63
CA GLN A 528 -3.03 5.30 -4.69
C GLN A 528 -4.44 5.46 -5.28
N SER A 529 -4.80 4.62 -6.25
CA SER A 529 -6.15 4.56 -6.83
C SER A 529 -7.18 3.80 -5.97
N GLY A 530 -6.77 3.17 -4.87
CA GLY A 530 -7.67 2.54 -3.90
C GLY A 530 -7.65 1.02 -3.83
N PHE A 531 -6.66 0.36 -4.46
CA PHE A 531 -6.47 -1.10 -4.42
C PHE A 531 -5.09 -1.48 -3.90
N ASN A 532 -5.02 -2.06 -2.70
CA ASN A 532 -3.77 -2.34 -2.00
C ASN A 532 -3.38 -3.83 -2.02
N PHE A 533 -2.42 -4.18 -2.87
CA PHE A 533 -1.79 -5.51 -2.89
C PHE A 533 -0.45 -5.57 -2.15
N LEU A 534 0.03 -4.46 -1.59
CA LEU A 534 1.33 -4.35 -0.95
C LEU A 534 1.22 -4.59 0.56
N VAL A 535 0.63 -5.72 0.94
CA VAL A 535 0.34 -6.08 2.34
C VAL A 535 1.53 -6.80 2.99
N ARG A 536 1.84 -6.41 4.22
CA ARG A 536 3.00 -6.89 4.99
C ARG A 536 2.62 -7.91 6.06
N ASP A 537 3.63 -8.62 6.56
CA ASP A 537 3.45 -9.64 7.62
C ASP A 537 2.88 -9.02 8.90
N GLU A 538 3.31 -7.80 9.24
CA GLU A 538 2.83 -7.09 10.44
C GLU A 538 1.35 -6.72 10.36
N GLU A 539 0.79 -6.61 9.15
CA GLU A 539 -0.61 -6.26 8.88
C GLU A 539 -1.52 -7.49 8.89
N ALA A 540 -0.94 -8.71 8.89
CA ALA A 540 -1.70 -9.97 8.98
C ALA A 540 -2.57 -10.05 10.25
N CYS A 541 -2.22 -9.31 11.31
CA CYS A 541 -3.02 -9.26 12.52
C CYS A 541 -4.43 -8.69 12.33
N PHE A 542 -4.71 -8.03 11.20
CA PHE A 542 -6.04 -7.53 10.83
C PHE A 542 -6.86 -8.55 10.02
N LEU A 543 -6.30 -9.73 9.74
CA LEU A 543 -6.97 -10.83 9.06
C LEU A 543 -7.28 -11.95 10.04
N GLU A 544 -8.46 -12.57 9.90
CA GLU A 544 -8.84 -13.74 10.70
C GLU A 544 -8.24 -15.01 10.10
N ASN A 545 -7.61 -15.83 10.95
CA ASN A 545 -7.10 -17.16 10.61
C ASN A 545 -6.09 -17.20 9.44
N VAL A 546 -5.34 -16.11 9.24
CA VAL A 546 -4.26 -16.05 8.24
C VAL A 546 -2.92 -16.06 8.95
N ILE A 547 -2.09 -17.05 8.65
CA ILE A 547 -0.70 -17.12 9.12
C ILE A 547 0.20 -16.86 7.92
N PRO A 548 0.97 -15.76 7.93
CA PRO A 548 1.90 -15.48 6.84
C PRO A 548 2.92 -16.61 6.64
N LYS A 549 3.18 -16.95 5.38
CA LYS A 549 4.18 -17.97 5.05
C LYS A 549 5.58 -17.45 5.35
N THR A 550 6.51 -18.38 5.60
CA THR A 550 7.91 -18.01 5.85
C THR A 550 8.51 -17.37 4.59
N ARG A 551 9.34 -16.33 4.79
CA ARG A 551 10.02 -15.66 3.67
C ARG A 551 10.90 -16.62 2.86
N GLN A 552 11.51 -17.60 3.52
CA GLN A 552 12.34 -18.61 2.86
C GLN A 552 11.52 -19.51 1.91
N LEU A 553 10.32 -19.93 2.34
CA LEU A 553 9.40 -20.69 1.50
C LEU A 553 9.00 -19.87 0.28
N GLU A 554 8.54 -18.64 0.50
CA GLU A 554 8.07 -17.73 -0.56
C GLU A 554 9.19 -17.41 -1.56
N GLU A 555 10.39 -17.05 -1.09
CA GLU A 555 11.53 -16.77 -1.96
C GLU A 555 11.88 -17.97 -2.86
N LYS A 556 11.86 -19.19 -2.30
CA LYS A 556 12.16 -20.41 -3.04
C LYS A 556 11.03 -20.77 -4.02
N ALA A 557 9.78 -20.77 -3.56
CA ALA A 557 8.61 -21.11 -4.36
C ALA A 557 8.39 -20.10 -5.49
N TYR A 558 8.51 -18.80 -5.22
CA TYR A 558 8.36 -17.76 -6.24
C TYR A 558 9.50 -17.76 -7.26
N ALA A 559 10.73 -18.09 -6.86
CA ALA A 559 11.82 -18.28 -7.82
C ALA A 559 11.55 -19.44 -8.78
N ASP A 560 11.03 -20.55 -8.27
CA ASP A 560 10.61 -21.69 -9.09
C ASP A 560 9.40 -21.34 -9.97
N MET A 561 8.37 -20.69 -9.43
CA MET A 561 7.18 -20.29 -10.19
C MET A 561 7.54 -19.33 -11.32
N ALA A 562 8.38 -18.33 -11.05
CA ALA A 562 8.85 -17.37 -12.05
C ALA A 562 9.71 -18.03 -13.15
N GLN A 563 10.45 -19.09 -12.80
CA GLN A 563 11.23 -19.86 -13.78
C GLN A 563 10.35 -20.64 -14.76
N PHE A 564 9.23 -21.20 -14.27
CA PHE A 564 8.38 -22.10 -15.06
C PHE A 564 7.13 -21.46 -15.64
N SER A 565 6.74 -20.26 -15.20
CA SER A 565 5.53 -19.56 -15.67
C SER A 565 5.54 -19.19 -17.15
N GLN A 566 6.70 -19.24 -17.82
CA GLN A 566 6.80 -19.07 -19.29
C GLN A 566 6.31 -20.30 -20.07
N TYR A 567 6.28 -21.47 -19.44
CA TYR A 567 5.99 -22.74 -20.11
C TYR A 567 4.81 -23.48 -19.48
N PHE A 568 4.49 -23.17 -18.22
CA PHE A 568 3.44 -23.81 -17.44
C PHE A 568 2.45 -22.78 -16.93
N THR A 569 1.18 -23.17 -16.89
CA THR A 569 0.18 -22.42 -16.14
C THR A 569 0.26 -22.84 -14.68
N ILE A 570 0.33 -21.87 -13.78
CA ILE A 570 0.37 -22.08 -12.33
C ILE A 570 -0.84 -21.38 -11.72
N ALA A 571 -1.59 -22.04 -10.86
CA ALA A 571 -2.78 -21.46 -10.27
C ALA A 571 -2.92 -21.81 -8.78
N SER A 572 -3.71 -20.98 -8.09
CA SER A 572 -4.09 -21.19 -6.70
C SER A 572 -4.79 -22.53 -6.49
N SER A 573 -4.70 -23.06 -5.29
CA SER A 573 -5.51 -24.17 -4.82
C SER A 573 -6.40 -23.69 -3.69
N ARG A 574 -7.70 -24.02 -3.71
CA ARG A 574 -8.63 -23.66 -2.62
C ARG A 574 -8.19 -24.21 -1.27
N HIS A 575 -7.37 -25.24 -1.32
CA HIS A 575 -6.80 -26.00 -0.22
C HIS A 575 -5.62 -25.31 0.45
N ASN A 576 -5.01 -24.29 -0.16
CA ASN A 576 -3.90 -23.55 0.44
C ASN A 576 -4.28 -22.93 1.80
N LYS A 577 -5.57 -22.60 1.97
CA LYS A 577 -6.19 -22.13 3.22
C LYS A 577 -6.14 -23.15 4.36
N ASN A 578 -6.03 -24.45 4.05
CA ASN A 578 -5.91 -25.53 5.04
C ASN A 578 -4.47 -25.72 5.53
N GLY A 579 -3.49 -25.04 4.92
CA GLY A 579 -2.10 -25.05 5.37
C GLY A 579 -1.89 -24.08 6.53
N GLU A 580 -2.24 -24.49 7.75
CA GLU A 580 -1.88 -23.76 9.00
C GLU A 580 -0.35 -23.61 9.17
N ASP A 581 0.42 -24.43 8.44
CA ASP A 581 1.87 -24.39 8.44
C ASP A 581 2.41 -23.22 7.59
N ALA A 582 3.16 -22.33 8.24
CA ALA A 582 3.85 -21.22 7.59
C ALA A 582 4.92 -21.68 6.59
N ASP A 583 5.43 -22.90 6.72
CA ASP A 583 6.49 -23.46 5.87
C ASP A 583 5.97 -24.37 4.75
N MET A 584 4.67 -24.34 4.47
CA MET A 584 4.04 -25.13 3.44
C MET A 584 3.05 -24.32 2.61
N ALA A 585 3.08 -24.52 1.29
CA ALA A 585 2.12 -23.94 0.37
C ALA A 585 1.54 -25.01 -0.58
N LEU A 586 0.30 -24.80 -1.00
CA LEU A 586 -0.41 -25.64 -1.97
C LEU A 586 -0.80 -24.83 -3.19
N PHE A 587 -0.45 -25.33 -4.36
CA PHE A 587 -0.83 -24.76 -5.63
C PHE A 587 -0.87 -25.86 -6.68
N ARG A 588 -1.24 -25.51 -7.91
CA ARG A 588 -1.40 -26.48 -9.00
C ARG A 588 -0.73 -25.98 -10.27
N VAL A 589 -0.21 -26.93 -11.04
CA VAL A 589 0.57 -26.66 -12.27
C VAL A 589 -0.02 -27.47 -13.43
N SER A 590 -0.10 -26.86 -14.60
CA SER A 590 -0.51 -27.53 -15.84
C SER A 590 0.43 -27.17 -16.98
N LYS A 591 0.78 -28.17 -17.79
CA LYS A 591 1.53 -28.00 -19.04
C LYS A 591 0.66 -27.50 -20.20
N ARG A 592 -0.67 -27.44 -20.04
CA ARG A 592 -1.55 -27.11 -21.18
C ARG A 592 -1.45 -25.62 -21.54
N TRP A 593 -0.58 -25.38 -22.50
CA TRP A 593 -0.39 -24.16 -23.28
C TRP A 593 -1.55 -24.02 -24.31
N LEU A 594 -2.10 -22.82 -24.50
CA LEU A 594 -2.92 -22.42 -25.66
C LEU A 594 -2.05 -22.22 -26.89
N ARG A 595 -2.04 -23.17 -27.83
CA ARG A 595 -1.00 -23.25 -28.89
C ARG A 595 -0.77 -21.88 -29.55
N PRO A 596 0.47 -21.51 -29.93
CA PRO A 596 0.71 -20.28 -30.66
C PRO A 596 -0.20 -20.21 -31.90
N GLY A 597 -1.15 -19.26 -31.92
CA GLY A 597 -2.17 -19.11 -32.97
C GLY A 597 -3.62 -19.37 -32.55
N GLU A 598 -3.86 -19.94 -31.36
CA GLU A 598 -5.16 -19.95 -30.70
C GLU A 598 -5.18 -18.79 -29.69
N GLU A 599 -5.51 -17.57 -30.15
CA GLU A 599 -5.82 -16.46 -29.23
C GLU A 599 -7.08 -16.85 -28.45
N ASP A 600 -6.90 -17.27 -27.20
CA ASP A 600 -8.03 -17.43 -26.30
C ASP A 600 -8.37 -16.07 -25.70
N GLU A 601 -9.26 -15.36 -26.38
CA GLU A 601 -9.84 -14.11 -25.88
C GLU A 601 -10.62 -14.33 -24.56
N SER A 602 -10.95 -15.57 -24.17
CA SER A 602 -11.69 -15.83 -22.93
C SER A 602 -10.83 -15.63 -21.68
N PHE A 603 -9.50 -15.69 -21.80
CA PHE A 603 -8.55 -15.62 -20.68
C PHE A 603 -8.75 -16.69 -19.58
N ASP A 604 -9.68 -17.62 -19.75
CA ASP A 604 -10.09 -18.57 -18.72
C ASP A 604 -9.03 -19.63 -18.42
N ILE A 605 -9.10 -20.18 -17.19
CA ILE A 605 -8.28 -21.30 -16.74
C ILE A 605 -9.00 -22.62 -17.08
N PRO A 606 -8.35 -23.59 -17.75
CA PRO A 606 -8.95 -24.90 -18.01
C PRO A 606 -9.39 -25.58 -16.70
N THR A 607 -10.67 -25.92 -16.57
CA THR A 607 -11.27 -26.48 -15.33
C THR A 607 -11.27 -28.00 -15.27
N THR A 608 -10.79 -28.70 -16.30
CA THR A 608 -10.76 -30.17 -16.33
C THR A 608 -9.65 -30.73 -15.43
N SER A 609 -10.03 -31.62 -14.49
CA SER A 609 -9.15 -32.18 -13.44
C SER A 609 -7.92 -32.88 -13.99
N ASP A 610 -8.04 -33.53 -15.14
CA ASP A 610 -7.03 -34.45 -15.69
C ASP A 610 -5.79 -33.73 -16.25
N LEU A 611 -5.76 -32.40 -16.16
CA LEU A 611 -4.69 -31.55 -16.70
C LEU A 611 -3.83 -30.88 -15.63
N TRP A 612 -4.20 -31.03 -14.35
CA TRP A 612 -3.55 -30.32 -13.24
C TRP A 612 -2.78 -31.27 -12.34
N HIS A 613 -1.55 -30.88 -12.03
CA HIS A 613 -0.75 -31.49 -11.00
C HIS A 613 -0.86 -30.66 -9.72
N SER A 614 -1.42 -31.25 -8.68
CA SER A 614 -1.48 -30.66 -7.33
C SER A 614 -0.13 -30.77 -6.66
N ILE A 615 0.40 -29.64 -6.18
CA ILE A 615 1.75 -29.53 -5.63
C ILE A 615 1.67 -29.16 -4.17
N ARG A 616 2.34 -29.97 -3.34
CA ARG A 616 2.70 -29.61 -1.96
C ARG A 616 4.13 -29.10 -1.96
N TYR A 617 4.33 -27.85 -1.56
CA TYR A 617 5.64 -27.20 -1.58
C TYR A 617 6.07 -26.77 -0.18
N ARG A 618 7.32 -27.06 0.19
CA ARG A 618 7.96 -26.72 1.46
C ARG A 618 9.35 -26.13 1.24
N THR A 619 9.94 -25.55 2.29
CA THR A 619 11.29 -24.98 2.20
C THR A 619 12.34 -26.03 1.85
N ASP A 620 12.21 -27.25 2.35
CA ASP A 620 13.18 -28.33 2.09
C ASP A 620 12.81 -29.26 0.94
N ASP A 621 11.52 -29.43 0.63
CA ASP A 621 11.05 -30.37 -0.39
C ASP A 621 9.77 -29.89 -1.10
N CYS A 622 9.38 -30.59 -2.16
CA CYS A 622 8.10 -30.49 -2.83
C CYS A 622 7.70 -31.86 -3.39
N ALA A 623 6.41 -32.08 -3.59
CA ALA A 623 5.88 -33.34 -4.12
C ALA A 623 4.55 -33.13 -4.85
N LEU A 624 4.23 -34.08 -5.74
CA LEU A 624 2.88 -34.24 -6.26
C LEU A 624 1.99 -34.79 -5.15
N ALA A 625 0.86 -34.14 -4.91
CA ALA A 625 -0.07 -34.49 -3.84
C ALA A 625 -1.35 -35.17 -4.38
N CYS A 626 -1.91 -36.10 -3.60
CA CYS A 626 -3.12 -36.85 -3.94
C CYS A 626 -4.43 -36.07 -3.73
N PHE A 627 -4.53 -34.81 -4.16
CA PHE A 627 -5.78 -34.07 -4.04
C PHE A 627 -6.20 -33.41 -5.36
N THR A 628 -7.49 -33.18 -5.48
CA THR A 628 -8.12 -32.37 -6.52
C THR A 628 -8.85 -31.18 -5.90
N GLU A 629 -9.15 -30.17 -6.73
CA GLU A 629 -9.99 -29.04 -6.32
C GLU A 629 -11.45 -29.43 -6.08
N LEU A 630 -11.85 -30.70 -6.28
CA LEU A 630 -13.20 -31.18 -5.96
C LEU A 630 -13.27 -31.80 -4.55
N ASP A 631 -12.14 -32.27 -4.02
CA ASP A 631 -12.09 -33.00 -2.75
C ASP A 631 -12.47 -32.09 -1.57
N GLU A 632 -13.31 -32.55 -0.65
CA GLU A 632 -13.67 -31.76 0.55
C GLU A 632 -12.51 -31.68 1.55
N THR A 633 -11.68 -32.73 1.62
CA THR A 633 -10.54 -32.81 2.51
C THR A 633 -9.26 -33.05 1.71
N THR A 634 -8.19 -32.35 2.10
CA THR A 634 -6.91 -32.42 1.42
C THR A 634 -6.15 -33.67 1.79
N ASN A 635 -5.97 -34.59 0.84
CA ASN A 635 -5.01 -35.67 1.02
C ASN A 635 -3.59 -35.18 0.65
N MET A 636 -2.80 -34.96 1.69
CA MET A 636 -1.43 -34.45 1.60
C MET A 636 -0.37 -35.55 1.38
N SER A 637 -0.81 -36.80 1.15
CA SER A 637 0.07 -37.90 0.76
C SER A 637 0.68 -37.64 -0.61
N ILE A 638 1.87 -38.20 -0.81
CA ILE A 638 2.55 -38.18 -2.12
C ILE A 638 1.71 -39.01 -3.09
N LEU A 639 1.59 -38.54 -4.34
CA LEU A 639 0.94 -39.26 -5.43
C LEU A 639 1.57 -40.64 -5.64
N ASP A 640 0.75 -41.67 -5.81
CA ASP A 640 1.24 -43.03 -6.03
C ASP A 640 2.21 -43.08 -7.22
N GLY A 641 3.43 -43.56 -6.97
CA GLY A 641 4.51 -43.60 -7.97
C GLY A 641 5.29 -42.30 -8.15
N ALA A 642 4.98 -41.24 -7.41
CA ALA A 642 5.76 -40.01 -7.34
C ALA A 642 6.70 -40.01 -6.13
N GLU A 643 7.72 -39.15 -6.19
CA GLU A 643 8.72 -38.99 -5.13
C GLU A 643 8.76 -37.54 -4.62
N THR A 644 9.40 -37.31 -3.47
CA THR A 644 9.72 -35.97 -2.98
C THR A 644 10.97 -35.43 -3.65
N HIS A 645 10.93 -34.17 -4.06
CA HIS A 645 12.01 -33.50 -4.76
C HIS A 645 12.38 -32.18 -4.10
N TYR A 646 13.58 -31.67 -4.36
CA TYR A 646 14.00 -30.40 -3.76
C TYR A 646 13.16 -29.20 -4.25
N ASN A 647 12.73 -29.17 -5.51
CA ASN A 647 12.15 -28.01 -6.18
C ASN A 647 11.28 -28.38 -7.40
N LEU A 648 10.61 -27.40 -8.01
CA LEU A 648 9.75 -27.65 -9.18
C LEU A 648 10.52 -28.24 -10.36
N TYR A 649 11.78 -27.84 -10.59
CA TYR A 649 12.60 -28.38 -11.66
C TYR A 649 12.75 -29.91 -11.55
N SER A 650 13.16 -30.38 -10.37
CA SER A 650 13.41 -31.80 -10.11
C SER A 650 12.12 -32.59 -10.05
N LEU A 651 11.02 -31.97 -9.60
CA LEU A 651 9.68 -32.54 -9.59
C LEU A 651 9.11 -32.77 -11.00
N LEU A 652 9.31 -31.82 -11.91
CA LEU A 652 8.78 -31.90 -13.27
C LEU A 652 9.70 -32.69 -14.22
N ALA A 653 10.99 -32.85 -13.89
CA ALA A 653 11.97 -33.57 -14.73
C ALA A 653 11.53 -35.00 -15.15
N PRO A 654 11.01 -35.85 -14.24
CA PRO A 654 10.51 -37.18 -14.61
C PRO A 654 9.23 -37.14 -15.47
N VAL A 655 8.42 -36.10 -15.32
CA VAL A 655 7.12 -35.97 -16.00
C VAL A 655 7.30 -35.48 -17.44
N GLU A 656 8.21 -34.53 -17.63
CA GLU A 656 8.34 -33.75 -18.88
C GLU A 656 9.56 -34.13 -19.73
N GLY A 657 10.54 -34.79 -19.10
CA GLY A 657 11.84 -35.10 -19.69
C GLY A 657 12.90 -34.04 -19.35
N GLU A 658 14.04 -34.52 -18.84
CA GLU A 658 15.12 -33.66 -18.34
C GLU A 658 15.73 -32.74 -19.41
N GLU A 659 15.91 -33.23 -20.64
CA GLU A 659 16.47 -32.41 -21.74
C GLU A 659 15.56 -31.23 -22.11
N SER A 660 14.24 -31.46 -22.13
CA SER A 660 13.25 -30.43 -22.44
C SER A 660 13.25 -29.33 -21.36
N LEU A 661 13.20 -29.73 -20.09
CA LEU A 661 13.22 -28.79 -18.97
C LEU A 661 14.55 -28.05 -18.84
N ARG A 662 15.67 -28.71 -19.13
CA ARG A 662 16.97 -28.05 -19.19
C ARG A 662 17.02 -27.00 -20.31
N GLY A 663 16.43 -27.29 -21.47
CA GLY A 663 16.29 -26.32 -22.55
C GLY A 663 15.44 -25.11 -22.15
N GLN A 664 14.33 -25.33 -21.44
CA GLN A 664 13.47 -24.27 -20.91
C GLN A 664 14.18 -23.43 -19.83
N LEU A 665 14.98 -24.07 -18.98
CA LEU A 665 15.77 -23.40 -17.95
C LEU A 665 16.79 -22.42 -18.56
N LEU A 666 17.48 -22.83 -19.62
CA LEU A 666 18.53 -22.05 -20.27
C LEU A 666 18.01 -20.99 -21.26
N ASN A 667 16.84 -21.21 -21.86
CA ASN A 667 16.25 -20.29 -22.84
C ASN A 667 15.20 -19.36 -22.23
N THR A 668 15.25 -19.14 -20.91
CA THR A 668 14.29 -18.26 -20.22
C THR A 668 14.55 -16.80 -20.53
N ASN A 669 13.49 -16.01 -20.69
CA ASN A 669 13.63 -14.55 -20.69
C ASN A 669 13.97 -14.08 -19.28
N TYR A 670 15.22 -13.67 -19.06
CA TYR A 670 15.73 -13.22 -17.75
C TYR A 670 15.02 -11.98 -17.21
N LEU A 671 14.65 -11.02 -18.07
CA LEU A 671 13.93 -9.82 -17.64
C LEU A 671 12.53 -10.18 -17.17
N LEU A 672 11.81 -10.99 -17.96
CA LEU A 672 10.46 -11.46 -17.63
C LEU A 672 10.44 -12.30 -16.36
N ARG A 673 11.37 -13.25 -16.22
CA ARG A 673 11.52 -14.07 -15.01
C ARG A 673 11.68 -13.18 -13.78
N ARG A 674 12.55 -12.17 -13.85
CA ARG A 674 12.75 -11.22 -12.75
C ARG A 674 11.48 -10.42 -12.44
N CYS A 675 10.79 -9.93 -13.47
CA CYS A 675 9.54 -9.18 -13.33
C CYS A 675 8.46 -10.01 -12.63
N VAL A 676 8.29 -11.28 -13.02
CA VAL A 676 7.36 -12.21 -12.36
C VAL A 676 7.77 -12.47 -10.92
N LEU A 677 9.06 -12.71 -10.65
CA LEU A 677 9.56 -12.92 -9.30
C LEU A 677 9.27 -11.71 -8.40
N GLU A 678 9.57 -10.50 -8.87
CA GLU A 678 9.29 -9.26 -8.14
C GLU A 678 7.78 -9.12 -7.88
N PHE A 679 6.96 -9.31 -8.91
CA PHE A 679 5.51 -9.22 -8.78
C PHE A 679 4.97 -10.19 -7.71
N LEU A 680 5.42 -11.45 -7.73
CA LEU A 680 5.04 -12.46 -6.75
C LEU A 680 5.52 -12.13 -5.33
N GLN A 681 6.73 -11.57 -5.17
CA GLN A 681 7.26 -11.15 -3.87
C GLN A 681 6.50 -9.97 -3.27
N LEU A 682 5.90 -9.13 -4.12
CA LEU A 682 5.09 -7.98 -3.69
C LEU A 682 3.65 -8.38 -3.37
N VAL A 683 3.00 -9.12 -4.26
CA VAL A 683 1.59 -9.55 -4.15
C VAL A 683 1.42 -10.76 -3.24
N ARG A 684 2.46 -11.57 -3.06
CA ARG A 684 2.52 -12.71 -2.13
C ARG A 684 1.30 -13.65 -2.16
N PRO A 685 0.93 -14.18 -3.34
CA PRO A 685 -0.29 -14.99 -3.49
C PRO A 685 -0.31 -16.33 -2.74
N LEU A 686 0.83 -16.80 -2.20
CA LEU A 686 0.87 -18.03 -1.38
C LEU A 686 0.52 -17.76 0.09
N THR A 687 0.79 -16.53 0.55
CA THR A 687 0.40 -16.06 1.88
C THR A 687 -1.02 -15.52 1.86
N TRP A 688 -1.35 -14.74 0.84
CA TRP A 688 -2.64 -14.06 0.76
C TRP A 688 -3.66 -14.78 -0.12
N GLY A 689 -3.45 -16.03 -0.57
CA GLY A 689 -4.37 -16.70 -1.51
C GLY A 689 -4.62 -18.18 -1.26
#